data_AF-A0A4Z1H6W5-F1
#
_entry.id   AF-A0A4Z1H6W5-F1
#
_cell.length_a   1.000
_cell.length_b   1.000
_cell.length_c   1.000
_cell.angle_alpha   90.00
_cell.angle_beta   90.00
_cell.angle_gamma   90.00
#
_symmetry.space_group_name_H-M   'P 1'
#
loop_
_entity.id
_entity.type
_entity.pdbx_description
1 polymer ?
#
loop_
_entity_poly.entity_id
_entity_poly.type
_entity_poly.pdbx_seq_one_letter_code
_entity_poly.pdbx_strand_id
1 'polypeptide(L)'
;MSKRRLSNASSDTLALEGEARSSRLRTVSPQRTRIVVNLDDQTSTKLIMPVTSATTINDLQSSIFNRAERIQVKLPKDGIVLRLGDEDGPITFSEDTIEDIFGDADPKLIWVTAAPKVPDRGAEFVYVQWITPGRALDHLSLSDIQVDRDPLTRGMTVNEIIAAAKNRVFGAAGDEVTPAPGFNIVWALETDTPEKLGLNGSLESPLNTFLVLISEDNPNRNSRYGFRCSLRSMATFETCLKVLISAANFCPYLIPRLLERMMLVTNIGEARNCLESSLRMMAVPEEKKTILANCFREIALRMVPGAFIGHKIESVLEGSRQIFAWMFRDILEEDFKPVKGKRMPIPATDDFRNIINVCNSSQHFRMLSPLQLDGRENSGISLSKTGYVSHYTQNGDETSEPRLENAITGFETLQSRPGQSLLKALQSVISQRRIEVTWEIDDWERIESSSSATDPSSGLDEAIVICLDKSISMQASLGNNWIGNGQINTLNRFDEAKQVFQNVVSRLSAYHLNVHVGLVTFGSKAEQEAQISPIGKEFKNKLENIQATDHRTSLFDALSVAHSRLVSHQELYHESRMKLRIIALTDGEDKSSVFTAEETREMLYNDDIVLDSIVIGSSSSEDLFKISKYTGGYAFKPTSRMLLFQTFLLEPFLDILARSDIVKIPLDDYDTSLPKEADMTTIHDFPPCRPHQLQDGGFVSLDAATRKLAGKSSSLLEISRMSGFRRSCQ
;
A
#
# COMPACT_ATOMS: atom_id res chain seq x y z
N MET A 1 26.99 -69.10 5.37
CA MET A 1 28.40 -68.97 5.79
C MET A 1 28.53 -67.81 6.77
N SER A 2 29.21 -68.08 7.88
CA SER A 2 29.76 -67.21 8.95
C SER A 2 29.05 -65.95 9.47
N LYS A 3 28.89 -65.96 10.79
CA LYS A 3 28.41 -64.94 11.73
C LYS A 3 29.29 -63.68 11.77
N ARG A 4 28.69 -62.51 12.05
CA ARG A 4 29.08 -61.68 13.22
C ARG A 4 28.01 -60.64 13.58
N ARG A 5 27.80 -60.54 14.90
CA ARG A 5 26.88 -59.68 15.66
C ARG A 5 27.38 -58.24 15.76
N LEU A 6 26.45 -57.29 15.97
CA LEU A 6 26.32 -56.36 17.13
C LEU A 6 25.12 -55.42 16.83
N SER A 7 23.98 -55.59 17.52
CA SER A 7 23.41 -54.70 18.58
C SER A 7 23.08 -53.27 18.11
N ASN A 8 21.91 -52.65 18.30
CA ASN A 8 20.77 -52.85 19.21
C ASN A 8 19.57 -51.99 18.75
N ALA A 9 18.36 -52.44 19.13
CA ALA A 9 17.16 -51.68 19.54
C ALA A 9 16.58 -50.61 18.57
N SER A 10 15.44 -50.84 17.92
CA SER A 10 14.04 -50.90 18.44
C SER A 10 13.32 -49.56 18.30
N SER A 11 12.57 -49.38 17.21
CA SER A 11 11.43 -48.46 17.11
C SER A 11 10.26 -49.17 16.43
N ASP A 12 9.06 -48.74 16.83
CA ASP A 12 7.76 -49.01 16.22
C ASP A 12 7.21 -50.40 16.51
N THR A 13 6.20 -50.56 17.34
CA THR A 13 4.84 -50.06 17.13
C THR A 13 4.03 -50.53 18.33
N LEU A 14 3.08 -49.72 18.82
CA LEU A 14 1.79 -50.25 19.30
C LEU A 14 0.83 -49.08 19.45
N ALA A 15 -0.12 -49.03 18.53
CA ALA A 15 -1.36 -48.29 18.66
C ALA A 15 -2.37 -49.14 19.45
N LEU A 16 -3.33 -48.42 20.05
CA LEU A 16 -4.68 -48.82 20.42
C LEU A 16 -4.88 -49.58 21.75
N GLU A 17 -5.42 -48.83 22.71
CA GLU A 17 -6.72 -49.04 23.39
C GLU A 17 -6.66 -48.64 24.87
N GLY A 18 -7.52 -47.69 25.25
CA GLY A 18 -7.64 -47.25 26.64
C GLY A 18 -8.41 -45.95 26.85
N GLU A 19 -9.41 -45.63 26.02
CA GLU A 19 -10.47 -44.70 26.44
C GLU A 19 -11.31 -45.37 27.54
N ALA A 20 -11.24 -44.84 28.75
CA ALA A 20 -12.39 -44.57 29.62
C ALA A 20 -11.94 -44.47 31.09
N ARG A 21 -11.73 -43.23 31.56
CA ARG A 21 -12.35 -42.65 32.77
C ARG A 21 -11.70 -41.31 33.10
N SER A 22 -12.23 -40.29 32.44
CA SER A 22 -12.17 -38.90 32.87
C SER A 22 -13.01 -38.72 34.13
N SER A 23 -12.44 -38.06 35.15
CA SER A 23 -13.09 -37.13 36.11
C SER A 23 -12.35 -37.09 37.45
N ARG A 24 -11.20 -36.40 37.49
CA ARG A 24 -10.75 -35.72 38.71
C ARG A 24 -10.27 -34.32 38.36
N LEU A 25 -10.96 -33.35 38.96
CA LEU A 25 -10.72 -31.92 38.93
C LEU A 25 -9.22 -31.60 38.97
N ARG A 26 -8.69 -31.06 37.87
CA ARG A 26 -7.41 -30.33 37.89
C ARG A 26 -7.72 -28.90 38.29
N THR A 27 -7.41 -28.55 39.53
CA THR A 27 -7.13 -27.16 39.89
C THR A 27 -5.94 -26.71 39.06
N VAL A 28 -6.15 -25.73 38.18
CA VAL A 28 -5.10 -25.14 37.35
C VAL A 28 -4.12 -24.43 38.28
N SER A 29 -2.87 -24.87 38.38
CA SER A 29 -1.86 -24.12 39.12
C SER A 29 -1.66 -22.77 38.41
N PRO A 30 -1.53 -21.65 39.14
CA PRO A 30 -1.27 -20.35 38.51
C PRO A 30 -0.03 -20.45 37.62
N GLN A 31 -0.17 -20.03 36.36
CA GLN A 31 0.94 -20.01 35.40
C GLN A 31 2.07 -19.15 36.00
N ARG A 32 3.24 -19.75 36.22
CA ARG A 32 4.41 -19.03 36.75
C ARG A 32 5.19 -18.41 35.59
N THR A 33 5.24 -17.09 35.55
CA THR A 33 6.11 -16.32 34.66
C THR A 33 7.57 -16.60 35.00
N ARG A 34 8.43 -16.71 33.99
CA ARG A 34 9.88 -16.92 34.16
C ARG A 34 10.64 -15.68 33.71
N ILE A 35 11.35 -15.05 34.64
CA ILE A 35 12.24 -13.93 34.36
C ILE A 35 13.68 -14.44 34.26
N VAL A 36 14.38 -14.07 33.19
CA VAL A 36 15.80 -14.32 32.99
C VAL A 36 16.57 -13.05 33.32
N VAL A 37 17.37 -13.12 34.38
CA VAL A 37 18.21 -12.00 34.82
C VAL A 37 19.63 -12.23 34.33
N ASN A 38 20.15 -11.28 33.56
CA ASN A 38 21.54 -11.25 33.12
C ASN A 38 22.36 -10.48 34.16
N LEU A 39 23.41 -11.10 34.69
CA LEU A 39 24.36 -10.47 35.60
C LEU A 39 25.57 -10.06 34.78
N ASP A 40 25.78 -8.76 34.62
CA ASP A 40 26.78 -8.22 33.72
C ASP A 40 28.19 -8.19 34.34
N ASP A 41 28.78 -9.38 34.53
CA ASP A 41 30.22 -9.48 34.85
C ASP A 41 30.83 -10.74 34.26
N GLN A 42 31.48 -10.59 33.08
CA GLN A 42 32.38 -11.47 32.31
C GLN A 42 32.10 -13.00 32.23
N THR A 43 31.05 -13.48 32.85
CA THR A 43 30.60 -14.86 32.92
C THR A 43 29.14 -14.81 32.58
N SER A 44 28.74 -15.46 31.50
CA SER A 44 27.38 -15.47 30.93
C SER A 44 26.37 -16.18 31.83
N THR A 45 26.26 -15.72 33.09
CA THR A 45 25.49 -16.33 34.16
C THR A 45 24.08 -15.77 34.13
N LYS A 46 23.13 -16.61 33.73
CA LYS A 46 21.71 -16.28 33.65
C LYS A 46 20.95 -16.88 34.82
N LEU A 47 20.23 -16.05 35.57
CA LEU A 47 19.35 -16.49 36.65
C LEU A 47 17.91 -16.57 36.16
N ILE A 48 17.29 -17.75 36.24
CA ILE A 48 15.88 -17.94 35.85
C ILE A 48 14.99 -17.94 37.09
N MET A 49 14.26 -16.85 37.31
CA MET A 49 13.43 -16.61 38.48
C MET A 49 11.94 -16.90 38.17
N PRO A 50 11.30 -17.87 38.86
CA PRO A 50 9.86 -18.02 38.78
C PRO A 50 9.17 -16.95 39.63
N VAL A 51 8.28 -16.18 39.03
CA VAL A 51 7.53 -15.11 39.69
C VAL A 51 6.03 -15.20 39.38
N THR A 52 5.23 -14.50 40.16
CA THR A 52 3.80 -14.25 39.90
C THR A 52 3.61 -12.81 39.41
N SER A 53 2.48 -12.49 38.79
CA SER A 53 2.17 -11.11 38.35
C SER A 53 2.26 -10.11 39.51
N ALA A 54 1.80 -10.51 40.70
CA ALA A 54 1.86 -9.72 41.93
C ALA A 54 3.25 -9.62 42.60
N THR A 55 4.31 -10.21 42.03
CA THR A 55 5.66 -10.08 42.62
C THR A 55 6.17 -8.66 42.39
N THR A 56 6.64 -7.98 43.44
CA THR A 56 7.25 -6.64 43.29
C THR A 56 8.68 -6.74 42.78
N ILE A 57 9.21 -5.66 42.22
CA ILE A 57 10.62 -5.58 41.81
C ILE A 57 11.56 -5.73 43.01
N ASN A 58 11.18 -5.21 44.19
CA ASN A 58 11.94 -5.42 45.41
C ASN A 58 11.97 -6.90 45.85
N ASP A 59 10.84 -7.62 45.73
CA ASP A 59 10.78 -9.07 46.01
C ASP A 59 11.64 -9.85 45.02
N LEU A 60 11.63 -9.45 43.75
CA LEU A 60 12.45 -10.03 42.70
C LEU A 60 13.94 -9.80 42.98
N GLN A 61 14.36 -8.57 43.33
CA GLN A 61 15.73 -8.26 43.73
C GLN A 61 16.19 -9.10 44.91
N SER A 62 15.38 -9.18 45.97
CA SER A 62 15.65 -10.01 47.14
C SER A 62 15.82 -11.49 46.76
N SER A 63 14.98 -11.97 45.84
CA SER A 63 15.07 -13.34 45.33
C SER A 63 16.33 -13.58 44.48
N ILE A 64 16.78 -12.58 43.71
CA ILE A 64 18.03 -12.61 42.95
C ILE A 64 19.22 -12.70 43.91
N PHE A 65 19.28 -11.87 44.96
CA PHE A 65 20.33 -11.93 45.97
C PHE A 65 20.40 -13.30 46.65
N ASN A 66 19.26 -13.79 47.14
CA ASN A 66 19.16 -15.10 47.77
C ASN A 66 19.62 -16.23 46.84
N ARG A 67 19.34 -16.13 45.55
CA ARG A 67 19.73 -17.15 44.58
C ARG A 67 21.19 -17.05 44.20
N ALA A 68 21.70 -15.83 43.96
CA ALA A 68 23.10 -15.57 43.66
C ALA A 68 24.01 -16.05 44.79
N GLU A 69 23.62 -15.81 46.05
CA GLU A 69 24.33 -16.31 47.22
C GLU A 69 24.41 -17.85 47.24
N ARG A 70 23.30 -18.53 46.95
CA ARG A 70 23.26 -20.01 46.89
C ARG A 70 24.15 -20.60 45.80
N ILE A 71 24.29 -19.90 44.68
CA ILE A 71 25.16 -20.33 43.57
C ILE A 71 26.57 -19.71 43.63
N GLN A 72 26.90 -19.02 44.73
CA GLN A 72 28.19 -18.38 44.98
C GLN A 72 28.61 -17.35 43.91
N VAL A 73 27.64 -16.68 43.29
CA VAL A 73 27.90 -15.56 42.36
C VAL A 73 28.05 -14.28 43.17
N LYS A 74 29.18 -13.60 42.99
CA LYS A 74 29.45 -12.32 43.66
C LYS A 74 28.62 -11.22 43.00
N LEU A 75 27.72 -10.62 43.77
CA LEU A 75 27.01 -9.41 43.35
C LEU A 75 27.73 -8.15 43.86
N PRO A 76 27.56 -6.98 43.21
CA PRO A 76 28.09 -5.70 43.67
C PRO A 76 27.65 -5.39 45.11
N LYS A 77 28.59 -4.90 45.94
CA LYS A 77 28.31 -4.55 47.35
C LYS A 77 27.37 -3.36 47.51
N ASP A 78 27.31 -2.50 46.50
CA ASP A 78 26.53 -1.25 46.52
C ASP A 78 25.07 -1.45 46.05
N GLY A 79 24.66 -2.72 45.86
CA GLY A 79 23.34 -3.09 45.36
C GLY A 79 23.28 -3.19 43.84
N ILE A 80 22.20 -3.78 43.35
CA ILE A 80 21.90 -3.90 41.92
C ILE A 80 20.64 -3.10 41.60
N VAL A 81 20.60 -2.50 40.42
CA VAL A 81 19.39 -1.91 39.84
C VAL A 81 18.95 -2.80 38.68
N LEU A 82 17.67 -3.15 38.65
CA LEU A 82 17.10 -3.94 37.56
C LEU A 82 16.68 -3.00 36.43
N ARG A 83 17.13 -3.32 35.22
CA ARG A 83 16.82 -2.59 34.00
C ARG A 83 16.17 -3.51 32.98
N LEU A 84 15.20 -2.98 32.24
CA LEU A 84 14.47 -3.74 31.22
C LEU A 84 15.30 -3.85 29.94
N GLY A 85 15.53 -5.07 29.47
CA GLY A 85 16.35 -5.30 28.27
C GLY A 85 17.85 -5.29 28.60
N ASP A 86 18.57 -4.26 28.14
CA ASP A 86 20.01 -4.12 28.29
C ASP A 86 20.42 -3.22 29.48
N GLU A 87 21.71 -2.97 29.63
CA GLU A 87 22.29 -2.16 30.72
C GLU A 87 21.88 -0.69 30.67
N ASP A 88 21.44 -0.19 29.52
CA ASP A 88 20.97 1.18 29.31
C ASP A 88 19.43 1.28 29.37
N GLY A 89 18.76 0.14 29.55
CA GLY A 89 17.32 0.05 29.66
C GLY A 89 16.72 0.86 30.82
N PRO A 90 15.40 1.15 30.76
CA PRO A 90 14.71 1.93 31.78
C PRO A 90 14.77 1.23 33.14
N ILE A 91 14.91 2.05 34.18
CA ILE A 91 14.97 1.62 35.58
C ILE A 91 13.55 1.28 36.04
N THR A 92 13.39 0.13 36.68
CA THR A 92 12.13 -0.27 37.31
C THR A 92 12.08 0.23 38.75
N PHE A 93 10.95 0.76 39.21
CA PHE A 93 10.79 1.19 40.61
C PHE A 93 10.63 -0.03 41.54
N SER A 94 11.03 0.11 42.80
CA SER A 94 11.01 -1.01 43.77
C SER A 94 9.61 -1.51 44.09
N GLU A 95 8.63 -0.62 44.00
CA GLU A 95 7.23 -0.85 44.37
C GLU A 95 6.41 -1.47 43.23
N ASP A 96 6.88 -1.34 41.99
CA ASP A 96 6.18 -1.83 40.80
C ASP A 96 6.06 -3.36 40.84
N THR A 97 4.90 -3.89 40.45
CA THR A 97 4.70 -5.32 40.25
C THR A 97 5.10 -5.74 38.84
N ILE A 98 5.32 -7.04 38.62
CA ILE A 98 5.52 -7.60 37.28
C ILE A 98 4.31 -7.29 36.37
N GLU A 99 3.11 -7.23 36.93
CA GLU A 99 1.89 -6.84 36.20
C GLU A 99 1.92 -5.39 35.75
N ASP A 100 2.39 -4.47 36.60
CA ASP A 100 2.45 -3.03 36.27
C ASP A 100 3.41 -2.75 35.11
N ILE A 101 4.51 -3.51 35.04
CA ILE A 101 5.56 -3.31 34.04
C ILE A 101 5.24 -3.97 32.70
N PHE A 102 4.64 -5.17 32.72
CA PHE A 102 4.47 -5.99 31.51
C PHE A 102 3.00 -6.18 31.08
N GLY A 103 2.03 -5.79 31.91
CA GLY A 103 0.59 -5.94 31.67
C GLY A 103 0.13 -7.40 31.52
N ASP A 104 -1.03 -7.58 30.87
CA ASP A 104 -1.66 -8.88 30.53
C ASP A 104 -0.97 -9.63 29.37
N ALA A 105 0.23 -9.22 28.96
CA ALA A 105 0.99 -10.01 28.00
C ALA A 105 1.19 -11.44 28.56
N ASP A 106 1.36 -12.44 27.70
CA ASP A 106 1.67 -13.82 28.12
C ASP A 106 3.19 -14.05 28.02
N PRO A 107 4.06 -13.37 28.81
CA PRO A 107 5.49 -13.53 28.64
C PRO A 107 5.93 -14.82 29.31
N LYS A 108 6.15 -15.85 28.50
CA LYS A 108 6.84 -17.07 28.98
C LYS A 108 8.31 -16.80 29.34
N LEU A 109 8.87 -15.66 28.92
CA LEU A 109 10.26 -15.27 29.16
C LEU A 109 10.45 -13.73 29.13
N ILE A 110 10.99 -13.15 30.20
CA ILE A 110 11.32 -11.71 30.30
C ILE A 110 12.83 -11.56 30.52
N TRP A 111 13.47 -10.58 29.88
CA TRP A 111 14.90 -10.29 30.05
C TRP A 111 15.11 -9.03 30.90
N VAL A 112 15.87 -9.16 31.98
CA VAL A 112 16.23 -8.05 32.88
C VAL A 112 17.74 -8.08 33.08
N THR A 113 18.39 -6.92 33.05
CA THR A 113 19.82 -6.82 33.31
C THR A 113 20.06 -6.18 34.68
N ALA A 114 20.90 -6.81 35.49
CA ALA A 114 21.30 -6.28 36.79
C ALA A 114 22.55 -5.41 36.61
N ALA A 115 22.37 -4.09 36.66
CA ALA A 115 23.46 -3.14 36.59
C ALA A 115 23.91 -2.75 38.02
N PRO A 116 25.21 -2.51 38.26
CA PRO A 116 25.67 -1.94 39.52
C PRO A 116 24.96 -0.61 39.77
N LYS A 117 24.52 -0.39 41.01
CA LYS A 117 23.96 0.90 41.41
C LYS A 117 25.06 1.95 41.23
N VAL A 118 24.92 2.79 40.20
CA VAL A 118 25.87 3.88 39.96
C VAL A 118 25.88 4.71 41.25
N PRO A 119 27.03 4.85 41.93
CA PRO A 119 27.10 5.67 43.13
C PRO A 119 26.63 7.06 42.75
N ASP A 120 25.73 7.60 43.57
CA ASP A 120 25.09 8.91 43.45
C ASP A 120 26.18 10.01 43.44
N ARG A 121 26.91 10.13 42.34
CA ARG A 121 27.87 11.19 42.10
C ARG A 121 27.00 12.42 41.90
N GLY A 122 26.99 13.28 42.91
CA GLY A 122 26.22 14.52 42.99
C GLY A 122 26.43 15.45 41.79
N ALA A 123 25.85 15.10 40.65
CA ALA A 123 25.53 16.06 39.62
C ALA A 123 24.26 16.79 40.10
N GLU A 124 24.49 17.94 40.73
CA GLU A 124 23.48 18.96 41.06
C GLU A 124 22.65 19.39 39.82
N PHE A 125 23.15 18.99 38.64
CA PHE A 125 22.73 19.40 37.32
C PHE A 125 22.15 18.23 36.52
N VAL A 126 21.09 18.50 35.77
CA VAL A 126 20.44 17.61 34.81
C VAL A 126 20.61 18.22 33.42
N TYR A 127 21.34 17.55 32.54
CA TYR A 127 21.45 17.95 31.15
C TYR A 127 20.22 17.48 30.38
N VAL A 128 19.67 18.36 29.55
CA VAL A 128 18.41 18.14 28.83
C VAL A 128 18.63 18.30 27.33
N GLN A 129 17.98 17.45 26.55
CA GLN A 129 17.84 17.59 25.12
C GLN A 129 16.41 18.03 24.82
N TRP A 130 16.25 19.25 24.30
CA TRP A 130 14.95 19.81 23.98
C TRP A 130 14.49 19.35 22.59
N ILE A 131 13.43 18.54 22.57
CA ILE A 131 12.89 17.94 21.35
C ILE A 131 11.56 18.64 21.04
N THR A 132 11.52 19.40 19.95
CA THR A 132 10.26 19.91 19.38
C THR A 132 9.86 19.03 18.20
N PRO A 133 8.57 19.00 17.78
CA PRO A 133 8.16 18.28 16.58
C PRO A 133 8.96 18.69 15.33
N GLY A 134 9.37 19.97 15.24
CA GLY A 134 10.21 20.45 14.15
C GLY A 134 11.61 19.85 14.20
N ARG A 135 12.30 19.95 15.36
CA ARG A 135 13.64 19.36 15.55
C ARG A 135 13.65 17.84 15.35
N ALA A 136 12.62 17.14 15.80
CA ALA A 136 12.51 15.70 15.60
C ALA A 136 12.47 15.32 14.10
N LEU A 137 11.91 16.18 13.25
CA LEU A 137 11.85 15.97 11.80
C LEU A 137 13.11 16.44 11.06
N ASP A 138 13.85 17.40 11.61
CA ASP A 138 15.06 17.93 10.98
C ASP A 138 16.30 17.04 11.21
N HIS A 139 16.20 16.09 12.14
CA HIS A 139 17.28 15.17 12.52
C HIS A 139 16.91 13.70 12.25
N LEU A 140 17.88 12.90 11.79
CA LEU A 140 17.67 11.47 11.48
C LEU A 140 17.53 10.61 12.75
N SER A 141 18.16 11.02 13.84
CA SER A 141 18.02 10.43 15.17
C SER A 141 17.80 11.52 16.21
N LEU A 142 17.04 11.22 17.27
CA LEU A 142 16.91 12.12 18.43
C LEU A 142 18.28 12.39 19.06
N SER A 143 19.20 11.43 19.02
CA SER A 143 20.57 11.60 19.51
C SER A 143 21.39 12.66 18.75
N ASP A 144 20.99 13.01 17.52
CA ASP A 144 21.66 14.06 16.73
C ASP A 144 21.23 15.48 17.14
N ILE A 145 20.16 15.61 17.94
CA ILE A 145 19.69 16.90 18.44
C ILE A 145 20.69 17.39 19.50
N GLN A 146 21.09 18.67 19.43
CA GLN A 146 22.06 19.19 20.39
C GLN A 146 21.51 19.16 21.83
N VAL A 147 22.35 18.64 22.73
CA VAL A 147 22.15 18.74 24.18
C VAL A 147 22.29 20.20 24.61
N ASP A 148 21.40 20.64 25.47
CA ASP A 148 21.50 21.96 26.08
C ASP A 148 22.77 22.02 26.93
N ARG A 149 23.63 22.99 26.62
CA ARG A 149 24.89 23.20 27.33
C ARG A 149 24.68 23.78 28.72
N ASP A 150 23.52 24.40 28.95
CA ASP A 150 23.14 24.97 30.24
C ASP A 150 22.24 23.98 30.99
N PRO A 151 22.77 23.17 31.93
CA PRO A 151 21.95 22.18 32.60
C PRO A 151 20.88 22.82 33.49
N LEU A 152 19.83 22.05 33.79
CA LEU A 152 18.83 22.39 34.80
C LEU A 152 19.33 22.02 36.19
N THR A 153 19.00 22.80 37.22
CA THR A 153 19.27 22.39 38.60
C THR A 153 18.16 21.48 39.09
N ARG A 154 18.51 20.45 39.89
CA ARG A 154 17.54 19.47 40.42
C ARG A 154 16.40 20.09 41.25
N GLY A 155 16.64 21.27 41.83
CA GLY A 155 15.66 22.03 42.61
C GLY A 155 14.73 22.93 41.80
N MET A 156 14.90 23.04 40.47
CA MET A 156 14.01 23.85 39.65
C MET A 156 12.57 23.33 39.69
N THR A 157 11.63 24.25 39.85
CA THR A 157 10.19 23.98 39.71
C THR A 157 9.82 23.79 38.24
N VAL A 158 8.72 23.07 37.96
CA VAL A 158 8.21 22.88 36.59
C VAL A 158 8.04 24.21 35.85
N ASN A 159 7.59 25.26 36.53
CA ASN A 159 7.43 26.60 35.93
C ASN A 159 8.76 27.23 35.52
N GLU A 160 9.82 27.07 36.32
CA GLU A 160 11.16 27.54 35.98
C GLU A 160 11.75 26.76 34.81
N ILE A 161 11.48 25.45 34.74
CA ILE A 161 11.89 24.59 33.63
C ILE A 161 11.16 25.00 32.34
N ILE A 162 9.85 25.24 32.40
CA ILE A 162 9.06 25.75 31.27
C ILE A 162 9.59 27.12 30.84
N ALA A 163 9.92 28.02 31.77
CA ALA A 163 10.50 29.32 31.44
C ALA A 163 11.88 29.19 30.77
N ALA A 164 12.73 28.27 31.25
CA ALA A 164 14.01 27.96 30.63
C ALA A 164 13.80 27.41 29.21
N ALA A 165 12.89 26.46 29.02
CA ALA A 165 12.54 25.92 27.71
C ALA A 165 12.04 27.03 26.75
N LYS A 166 11.13 27.90 27.21
CA LYS A 166 10.62 29.04 26.44
C LYS A 166 11.76 29.94 25.97
N ASN A 167 12.65 30.32 26.87
CA ASN A 167 13.74 31.24 26.55
C ASN A 167 14.79 30.60 25.61
N ARG A 168 15.15 29.34 25.86
CA ARG A 168 16.23 28.66 25.13
C ARG A 168 15.81 28.12 23.77
N VAL A 169 14.55 27.70 23.63
CA VAL A 169 14.03 27.11 22.39
C VAL A 169 13.26 28.13 21.55
N PHE A 170 12.46 29.00 22.18
CA PHE A 170 11.55 29.92 21.47
C PHE A 170 11.89 31.42 21.66
N GLY A 171 12.91 31.75 22.47
CA GLY A 171 13.22 33.14 22.87
C GLY A 171 14.20 33.88 21.97
N ALA A 172 14.99 33.18 21.15
CA ALA A 172 15.84 33.78 20.13
C ALA A 172 15.06 33.86 18.80
N ALA A 173 15.22 34.94 18.03
CA ALA A 173 14.63 35.13 16.70
C ALA A 173 15.27 34.19 15.64
N GLY A 174 15.35 32.90 15.94
CA GLY A 174 15.83 31.83 15.07
C GLY A 174 14.67 31.04 14.45
N ASP A 175 15.01 30.18 13.50
CA ASP A 175 14.18 29.46 12.51
C ASP A 175 13.00 28.61 13.06
N GLU A 176 12.71 28.63 14.36
CA GLU A 176 11.62 27.89 14.98
C GLU A 176 10.30 28.68 15.04
N VAL A 177 9.18 27.95 15.13
CA VAL A 177 7.81 28.48 15.02
C VAL A 177 7.60 29.67 15.93
N THR A 178 7.28 30.84 15.36
CA THR A 178 6.87 32.02 16.14
C THR A 178 5.60 31.66 16.91
N PRO A 179 5.67 31.56 18.25
CA PRO A 179 4.52 31.15 19.04
C PRO A 179 3.38 32.17 18.95
N ALA A 180 2.13 31.73 19.11
CA ALA A 180 1.03 32.68 19.22
C ALA A 180 1.15 33.49 20.53
N PRO A 181 0.72 34.77 20.56
CA PRO A 181 0.68 35.54 21.81
C PRO A 181 -0.11 34.78 22.90
N GLY A 182 0.50 34.58 24.07
CA GLY A 182 -0.13 33.84 25.19
C GLY A 182 0.05 32.32 25.17
N PHE A 183 1.01 31.79 24.41
CA PHE A 183 1.31 30.35 24.42
C PHE A 183 1.95 29.88 25.75
N ASN A 184 1.62 28.64 26.11
CA ASN A 184 2.34 27.87 27.11
C ASN A 184 2.98 26.62 26.50
N ILE A 185 3.88 25.98 27.23
CA ILE A 185 4.49 24.71 26.83
C ILE A 185 4.01 23.66 27.82
N VAL A 186 3.51 22.53 27.34
CA VAL A 186 3.25 21.38 28.22
C VAL A 186 4.56 20.65 28.44
N TRP A 187 4.93 20.52 29.70
CA TRP A 187 5.85 19.52 30.18
C TRP A 187 5.03 18.33 30.69
N ALA A 188 5.27 17.12 30.17
CA ALA A 188 4.41 15.96 30.39
C ALA A 188 4.50 15.32 31.80
N LEU A 189 5.31 15.88 32.70
CA LEU A 189 5.47 15.40 34.08
C LEU A 189 4.74 16.34 35.05
N GLU A 190 4.12 15.74 36.08
CA GLU A 190 3.37 16.43 37.13
C GLU A 190 4.21 17.49 37.88
N THR A 191 3.57 18.30 38.73
CA THR A 191 4.04 19.58 39.31
C THR A 191 5.29 19.54 40.20
N ASP A 192 6.05 18.45 40.21
CA ASP A 192 7.19 18.23 41.10
C ASP A 192 8.55 18.59 40.48
N THR A 193 9.58 18.71 41.32
CA THR A 193 10.96 19.02 40.88
C THR A 193 11.63 17.80 40.23
N PRO A 194 12.64 18.00 39.35
CA PRO A 194 13.39 16.89 38.74
C PRO A 194 13.96 15.90 39.76
N GLU A 195 14.36 16.40 40.93
CA GLU A 195 14.84 15.56 42.04
C GLU A 195 13.77 14.58 42.55
N LYS A 196 12.57 15.08 42.80
CA LYS A 196 11.45 14.25 43.29
C LYS A 196 10.98 13.25 42.26
N LEU A 197 11.08 13.62 40.98
CA LEU A 197 10.75 12.75 39.84
C LEU A 197 11.87 11.75 39.51
N GLY A 198 13.01 11.80 40.21
CA GLY A 198 14.16 10.92 39.98
C GLY A 198 14.79 11.10 38.59
N LEU A 199 14.59 12.25 37.95
CA LEU A 199 15.07 12.50 36.59
C LEU A 199 16.58 12.71 36.60
N ASN A 200 17.29 11.91 35.80
CA ASN A 200 18.73 11.99 35.63
C ASN A 200 19.06 12.25 34.16
N GLY A 201 20.04 13.11 33.90
CA GLY A 201 20.52 13.43 32.57
C GLY A 201 21.96 13.91 32.64
N SER A 202 22.86 13.25 31.92
CA SER A 202 24.27 13.61 31.80
C SER A 202 24.56 14.21 30.43
N LEU A 203 25.76 14.76 30.22
CA LEU A 203 26.15 15.25 28.90
C LEU A 203 26.21 14.13 27.84
N GLU A 204 26.58 12.91 28.27
CA GLU A 204 26.70 11.73 27.40
C GLU A 204 25.35 11.03 27.18
N SER A 205 24.44 11.14 28.15
CA SER A 205 23.08 10.61 28.09
C SER A 205 22.10 11.64 28.67
N PRO A 206 21.71 12.65 27.88
CA PRO A 206 20.83 13.73 28.33
C PRO A 206 19.40 13.24 28.58
N LEU A 207 18.66 14.00 29.38
CA LEU A 207 17.22 13.80 29.54
C LEU A 207 16.51 14.31 28.27
N ASN A 208 15.86 13.43 27.54
CA ASN A 208 15.07 13.80 26.37
C ASN A 208 13.75 14.40 26.83
N THR A 209 13.52 15.68 26.53
CA THR A 209 12.30 16.38 26.88
C THR A 209 11.58 16.83 25.62
N PHE A 210 10.38 16.29 25.41
CA PHE A 210 9.51 16.70 24.33
C PHE A 210 8.70 17.96 24.68
N LEU A 211 8.72 18.96 23.81
CA LEU A 211 8.04 20.24 24.00
C LEU A 211 6.95 20.45 22.96
N VAL A 212 5.75 20.77 23.43
CA VAL A 212 4.59 21.08 22.58
C VAL A 212 3.98 22.40 23.00
N LEU A 213 3.67 23.25 22.01
CA LEU A 213 2.98 24.50 22.22
C LEU A 213 1.49 24.25 22.49
N ILE A 214 1.00 24.81 23.59
CA ILE A 214 -0.42 24.84 23.96
C ILE A 214 -0.84 26.28 24.22
N SER A 215 -2.15 26.54 24.25
CA SER A 215 -2.68 27.81 24.74
C SER A 215 -3.55 27.56 25.97
N GLU A 216 -3.19 28.15 27.10
CA GLU A 216 -3.91 27.97 28.36
C GLU A 216 -5.14 28.88 28.51
N ASP A 217 -5.15 30.04 27.83
CA ASP A 217 -6.01 31.16 28.24
C ASP A 217 -7.16 31.52 27.29
N ASN A 218 -7.81 30.54 26.64
CA ASN A 218 -8.99 30.90 25.84
C ASN A 218 -10.17 29.91 25.87
N PRO A 219 -11.38 30.39 26.21
CA PRO A 219 -12.61 29.61 26.04
C PRO A 219 -12.92 29.32 24.57
N ASN A 220 -12.27 30.04 23.65
CA ASN A 220 -12.39 29.79 22.22
C ASN A 220 -11.61 28.53 21.83
N ARG A 221 -12.31 27.49 21.33
CA ARG A 221 -11.70 26.24 20.85
C ARG A 221 -10.59 26.47 19.81
N ASN A 222 -10.60 27.62 19.12
CA ASN A 222 -9.76 27.90 17.97
C ASN A 222 -8.33 28.37 18.30
N SER A 223 -8.05 28.81 19.52
CA SER A 223 -6.71 29.28 19.92
C SER A 223 -5.89 28.22 20.68
N ARG A 224 -6.46 27.03 20.93
CA ARG A 224 -5.90 26.03 21.85
C ARG A 224 -4.60 25.37 21.40
N TYR A 225 -4.30 25.39 20.11
CA TYR A 225 -3.18 24.64 19.53
C TYR A 225 -1.80 25.29 19.72
N GLY A 226 -1.69 26.44 20.39
CA GLY A 226 -0.42 27.15 20.63
C GLY A 226 0.20 27.80 19.38
N PHE A 227 -0.37 27.55 18.20
CA PHE A 227 0.02 28.14 16.92
C PHE A 227 -1.18 28.73 16.16
N ARG A 228 -0.91 29.61 15.18
CA ARG A 228 -1.96 30.20 14.32
C ARG A 228 -2.50 29.15 13.36
N CYS A 229 -3.81 28.90 13.42
CA CYS A 229 -4.51 27.90 12.61
C CYS A 229 -5.89 28.43 12.21
N SER A 230 -6.34 28.18 10.99
CA SER A 230 -7.69 28.54 10.57
C SER A 230 -8.71 27.53 11.13
N LEU A 231 -9.95 28.00 11.31
CA LEU A 231 -11.09 27.17 11.69
C LEU A 231 -11.27 25.95 10.77
N ARG A 232 -11.06 26.16 9.48
CA ARG A 232 -11.19 25.13 8.46
C ARG A 232 -10.10 24.06 8.61
N SER A 233 -8.88 24.47 8.91
CA SER A 233 -7.73 23.57 9.08
C SER A 233 -7.89 22.71 10.32
N MET A 234 -8.36 23.31 11.41
CA MET A 234 -8.68 22.61 12.64
C MET A 234 -9.80 21.57 12.43
N ALA A 235 -10.93 21.98 11.85
CA ALA A 235 -12.03 21.07 11.55
C ALA A 235 -11.59 19.92 10.63
N THR A 236 -10.75 20.24 9.65
CA THR A 236 -10.17 19.26 8.74
C THR A 236 -9.35 18.20 9.47
N PHE A 237 -8.41 18.62 10.31
CA PHE A 237 -7.59 17.72 11.10
C PHE A 237 -8.43 16.85 12.03
N GLU A 238 -9.38 17.44 12.75
CA GLU A 238 -10.29 16.69 13.64
C GLU A 238 -11.14 15.67 12.89
N THR A 239 -11.66 16.02 11.71
CA THR A 239 -12.40 15.08 10.87
C THR A 239 -11.51 13.93 10.43
N CYS A 240 -10.30 14.19 9.94
CA CYS A 240 -9.36 13.14 9.54
C CYS A 240 -9.00 12.22 10.71
N LEU A 241 -8.76 12.79 11.89
CA LEU A 241 -8.44 12.02 13.09
C LEU A 241 -9.62 11.16 13.56
N LYS A 242 -10.86 11.67 13.48
CA LYS A 242 -12.07 10.88 13.77
C LYS A 242 -12.25 9.75 12.77
N VAL A 243 -12.03 10.00 11.48
CA VAL A 243 -12.07 8.97 10.44
C VAL A 243 -11.01 7.91 10.72
N LEU A 244 -9.81 8.30 11.14
CA LEU A 244 -8.76 7.37 11.53
C LEU A 244 -9.18 6.44 12.67
N ILE A 245 -9.70 7.00 13.75
CA ILE A 245 -10.13 6.21 14.91
C ILE A 245 -11.29 5.30 14.53
N SER A 246 -12.25 5.81 13.75
CA SER A 246 -13.35 5.00 13.24
C SER A 246 -12.85 3.84 12.37
N ALA A 247 -11.93 4.09 11.44
CA ALA A 247 -11.36 3.04 10.60
C ALA A 247 -10.59 1.99 11.41
N ALA A 248 -9.85 2.41 12.43
CA ALA A 248 -9.17 1.52 13.35
C ALA A 248 -10.14 0.65 14.18
N ASN A 249 -11.36 1.15 14.46
CA ASN A 249 -12.41 0.33 15.09
C ASN A 249 -12.86 -0.82 14.19
N PHE A 250 -13.00 -0.57 12.89
CA PHE A 250 -13.43 -1.59 11.93
C PHE A 250 -12.30 -2.57 11.58
N CYS A 251 -11.05 -2.12 11.64
CA CYS A 251 -9.88 -2.92 11.29
C CYS A 251 -8.77 -2.78 12.37
N PRO A 252 -8.85 -3.52 13.49
CA PRO A 252 -7.92 -3.39 14.61
C PRO A 252 -6.44 -3.65 14.26
N TYR A 253 -6.19 -4.46 13.23
CA TYR A 253 -4.83 -4.75 12.74
C TYR A 253 -4.15 -3.55 12.08
N LEU A 254 -4.89 -2.48 11.74
CA LEU A 254 -4.31 -1.24 11.21
C LEU A 254 -3.57 -0.45 12.30
N ILE A 255 -3.92 -0.65 13.58
CA ILE A 255 -3.39 0.15 14.70
C ILE A 255 -1.86 0.01 14.82
N PRO A 256 -1.26 -1.20 14.87
CA PRO A 256 0.20 -1.32 14.94
C PRO A 256 0.90 -0.73 13.70
N ARG A 257 0.31 -0.88 12.51
CA ARG A 257 0.88 -0.37 11.25
C ARG A 257 0.86 1.15 11.18
N LEU A 258 -0.25 1.77 11.59
CA LEU A 258 -0.36 3.23 11.70
C LEU A 258 0.68 3.81 12.65
N LEU A 259 0.88 3.17 13.80
CA LEU A 259 1.84 3.59 14.80
C LEU A 259 3.28 3.43 14.29
N GLU A 260 3.59 2.33 13.61
CA GLU A 260 4.88 2.11 12.96
C GLU A 260 5.17 3.16 11.88
N ARG A 261 4.20 3.45 11.01
CA ARG A 261 4.35 4.47 9.95
C ARG A 261 4.52 5.86 10.53
N MET A 262 3.75 6.21 11.55
CA MET A 262 3.91 7.51 12.20
C MET A 262 5.29 7.63 12.85
N MET A 263 5.83 6.56 13.44
CA MET A 263 7.22 6.54 13.91
C MET A 263 8.23 6.74 12.78
N LEU A 264 8.07 6.04 11.65
CA LEU A 264 8.96 6.17 10.50
C LEU A 264 8.97 7.59 9.91
N VAL A 265 7.82 8.26 9.93
CA VAL A 265 7.65 9.60 9.35
C VAL A 265 8.14 10.69 10.29
N THR A 266 7.96 10.49 11.59
CA THR A 266 8.13 11.58 12.55
C THR A 266 9.34 11.45 13.44
N ASN A 267 9.80 10.23 13.75
CA ASN A 267 10.66 9.96 14.90
C ASN A 267 10.08 10.51 16.24
N ILE A 268 8.80 10.90 16.28
CA ILE A 268 8.17 11.50 17.47
C ILE A 268 7.47 10.40 18.28
N GLY A 269 8.15 9.89 19.32
CA GLY A 269 7.60 8.88 20.21
C GLY A 269 6.31 9.32 20.91
N GLU A 270 6.19 10.61 21.22
CA GLU A 270 5.06 11.20 21.93
C GLU A 270 3.81 11.26 21.07
N ALA A 271 3.96 11.48 19.76
CA ALA A 271 2.88 11.43 18.80
C ALA A 271 2.34 9.99 18.74
N ARG A 272 3.24 9.00 18.67
CA ARG A 272 2.88 7.57 18.72
C ARG A 272 2.13 7.24 19.99
N ASN A 273 2.65 7.62 21.17
CA ASN A 273 2.01 7.37 22.46
C ASN A 273 0.62 8.01 22.54
N CYS A 274 0.49 9.26 22.06
CA CYS A 274 -0.80 9.95 22.00
C CYS A 274 -1.80 9.23 21.11
N LEU A 275 -1.38 8.81 19.90
CA LEU A 275 -2.24 8.11 18.96
C LEU A 275 -2.60 6.71 19.47
N GLU A 276 -1.64 5.95 19.98
CA GLU A 276 -1.87 4.61 20.54
C GLU A 276 -2.87 4.67 21.68
N SER A 277 -2.67 5.58 22.61
CA SER A 277 -3.60 5.76 23.73
C SER A 277 -4.99 6.20 23.24
N SER A 278 -5.06 7.05 22.22
CA SER A 278 -6.34 7.48 21.65
C SER A 278 -7.07 6.36 20.90
N LEU A 279 -6.32 5.48 20.24
CA LEU A 279 -6.84 4.29 19.59
C LEU A 279 -7.29 3.25 20.61
N ARG A 280 -6.63 3.13 21.78
CA ARG A 280 -7.13 2.27 22.87
C ARG A 280 -8.42 2.80 23.50
N MET A 281 -8.53 4.13 23.65
CA MET A 281 -9.69 4.78 24.26
C MET A 281 -10.87 4.97 23.28
N MET A 282 -10.68 4.69 21.99
CA MET A 282 -11.62 5.03 20.91
C MET A 282 -12.05 6.51 20.91
N ALA A 283 -11.20 7.37 21.48
CA ALA A 283 -11.44 8.78 21.69
C ALA A 283 -10.09 9.47 21.84
N VAL A 284 -9.99 10.72 21.40
CA VAL A 284 -8.79 11.54 21.60
C VAL A 284 -9.08 12.53 22.72
N PRO A 285 -8.47 12.36 23.90
CA PRO A 285 -8.41 13.41 24.91
C PRO A 285 -7.92 14.73 24.30
N GLU A 286 -8.43 15.85 24.77
CA GLU A 286 -8.19 17.15 24.12
C GLU A 286 -6.71 17.56 24.15
N GLU A 287 -6.00 17.24 25.22
CA GLU A 287 -4.56 17.45 25.35
C GLU A 287 -3.77 16.69 24.27
N LYS A 288 -4.17 15.44 23.99
CA LYS A 288 -3.54 14.59 22.97
C LYS A 288 -3.82 15.09 21.55
N LYS A 289 -4.99 15.70 21.31
CA LYS A 289 -5.28 16.36 20.02
C LYS A 289 -4.30 17.49 19.75
N THR A 290 -3.95 18.26 20.77
CA THR A 290 -3.02 19.38 20.61
C THR A 290 -1.61 18.91 20.26
N ILE A 291 -1.14 17.85 20.91
CA ILE A 291 0.15 17.22 20.60
C ILE A 291 0.16 16.71 19.17
N LEU A 292 -0.88 15.95 18.78
CA LEU A 292 -0.99 15.43 17.41
C LEU A 292 -1.08 16.56 16.39
N ALA A 293 -1.86 17.61 16.64
CA ALA A 293 -1.98 18.74 15.71
C ALA A 293 -0.65 19.47 15.50
N ASN A 294 0.14 19.66 16.55
CA ASN A 294 1.49 20.24 16.43
C ASN A 294 2.40 19.35 15.56
N CYS A 295 2.37 18.04 15.78
CA CYS A 295 3.15 17.11 14.98
C CYS A 295 2.70 17.12 13.50
N PHE A 296 1.40 17.00 13.24
CA PHE A 296 0.87 17.00 11.88
C PHE A 296 1.07 18.32 11.14
N ARG A 297 1.09 19.44 11.86
CA ARG A 297 1.47 20.73 11.29
C ARG A 297 2.90 20.72 10.77
N GLU A 298 3.86 20.28 11.58
CA GLU A 298 5.28 20.24 11.20
C GLU A 298 5.56 19.27 10.06
N ILE A 299 4.86 18.13 10.05
CA ILE A 299 4.87 17.20 8.91
C ILE A 299 4.31 17.88 7.66
N ALA A 300 3.17 18.57 7.78
CA ALA A 300 2.54 19.23 6.64
C ALA A 300 3.41 20.33 6.04
N LEU A 301 4.14 21.09 6.86
CA LEU A 301 5.10 22.10 6.38
C LEU A 301 6.21 21.50 5.52
N ARG A 302 6.65 20.27 5.82
CA ARG A 302 7.76 19.60 5.13
C ARG A 302 7.30 18.73 3.96
N MET A 303 6.14 18.09 4.08
CA MET A 303 5.67 17.08 3.13
C MET A 303 4.61 17.57 2.15
N VAL A 304 3.86 18.63 2.48
CA VAL A 304 2.73 19.09 1.66
C VAL A 304 3.14 20.33 0.88
N PRO A 305 3.10 20.32 -0.47
CA PRO A 305 3.44 21.50 -1.26
C PRO A 305 2.57 22.70 -0.89
N GLY A 306 3.19 23.88 -0.78
CA GLY A 306 2.52 25.11 -0.33
C GLY A 306 1.22 25.44 -1.09
N ALA A 307 1.10 25.04 -2.36
CA ALA A 307 -0.10 25.21 -3.17
C ALA A 307 -1.34 24.51 -2.58
N PHE A 308 -1.18 23.33 -1.97
CA PHE A 308 -2.28 22.58 -1.37
C PHE A 308 -2.78 23.17 -0.05
N ILE A 309 -1.99 24.03 0.58
CA ILE A 309 -2.33 24.75 1.82
C ILE A 309 -2.53 26.26 1.56
N GLY A 310 -2.70 26.64 0.30
CA GLY A 310 -2.94 28.03 -0.10
C GLY A 310 -1.81 29.01 0.24
N HIS A 311 -0.59 28.50 0.43
CA HIS A 311 0.61 29.22 0.88
C HIS A 311 0.42 30.04 2.17
N LYS A 312 -0.60 29.72 2.97
CA LYS A 312 -0.90 30.40 4.23
C LYS A 312 -0.50 29.51 5.39
N ILE A 313 0.28 30.07 6.31
CA ILE A 313 0.73 29.32 7.49
C ILE A 313 -0.45 28.88 8.38
N GLU A 314 -1.55 29.64 8.38
CA GLU A 314 -2.77 29.27 9.11
C GLU A 314 -3.51 28.09 8.48
N SER A 315 -3.27 27.81 7.19
CA SER A 315 -3.92 26.72 6.44
C SER A 315 -3.10 25.44 6.38
N VAL A 316 -1.89 25.43 6.94
CA VAL A 316 -0.96 24.29 6.93
C VAL A 316 -1.62 22.99 7.40
N LEU A 317 -2.42 23.07 8.46
CA LEU A 317 -3.07 21.88 9.03
C LEU A 317 -4.15 21.29 8.10
N GLU A 318 -4.59 21.99 7.05
CA GLU A 318 -5.42 21.37 5.99
C GLU A 318 -4.65 20.28 5.24
N GLY A 319 -3.32 20.42 5.16
CA GLY A 319 -2.41 19.40 4.63
C GLY A 319 -2.43 18.10 5.41
N SER A 320 -3.03 18.06 6.61
CA SER A 320 -3.25 16.80 7.34
C SER A 320 -4.05 15.81 6.48
N ARG A 321 -5.01 16.27 5.66
CA ARG A 321 -5.77 15.39 4.75
C ARG A 321 -4.85 14.56 3.86
N GLN A 322 -3.79 15.16 3.37
CA GLN A 322 -2.85 14.55 2.43
C GLN A 322 -1.94 13.57 3.17
N ILE A 323 -1.52 13.92 4.39
CA ILE A 323 -0.77 13.03 5.27
C ILE A 323 -1.63 11.82 5.65
N PHE A 324 -2.88 12.04 6.08
CA PHE A 324 -3.81 10.95 6.39
C PHE A 324 -4.11 10.11 5.16
N ALA A 325 -4.41 10.70 4.01
CA ALA A 325 -4.65 9.98 2.78
C ALA A 325 -3.44 9.14 2.36
N TRP A 326 -2.21 9.66 2.52
CA TRP A 326 -0.99 8.92 2.26
C TRP A 326 -0.82 7.75 3.23
N MET A 327 -0.97 7.99 4.54
CA MET A 327 -0.93 6.92 5.54
C MET A 327 -1.98 5.84 5.26
N PHE A 328 -3.19 6.22 4.85
CA PHE A 328 -4.24 5.25 4.50
C PHE A 328 -3.96 4.52 3.20
N ARG A 329 -3.46 5.21 2.17
CA ARG A 329 -3.15 4.62 0.88
C ARG A 329 -2.09 3.54 1.03
N ASP A 330 -0.97 3.85 1.69
CA ASP A 330 0.11 2.89 1.92
C ASP A 330 -0.38 1.67 2.74
N ILE A 331 -1.27 1.89 3.70
CA ILE A 331 -1.79 0.80 4.54
C ILE A 331 -2.81 -0.07 3.80
N LEU A 332 -3.63 0.50 2.91
CA LEU A 332 -4.58 -0.23 2.08
C LEU A 332 -3.90 -0.92 0.88
N GLU A 333 -2.74 -0.43 0.45
CA GLU A 333 -1.94 -1.02 -0.64
C GLU A 333 -1.01 -2.16 -0.14
N GLU A 334 -0.73 -2.28 1.17
CA GLU A 334 0.17 -3.30 1.77
C GLU A 334 -0.46 -4.67 2.15
N ASP A 335 -1.50 -5.11 1.44
CA ASP A 335 -1.67 -6.57 1.20
C ASP A 335 -0.67 -7.09 0.14
N PHE A 336 0.13 -6.20 -0.47
CA PHE A 336 1.33 -6.54 -1.24
C PHE A 336 2.61 -6.34 -0.40
N LYS A 337 3.44 -7.39 -0.35
CA LYS A 337 4.71 -7.51 0.41
C LYS A 337 5.64 -6.28 0.31
N PRO A 338 6.46 -6.01 1.35
CA PRO A 338 7.22 -4.77 1.46
C PRO A 338 8.41 -4.73 0.49
N VAL A 339 8.60 -3.59 -0.19
CA VAL A 339 9.78 -3.33 -1.02
C VAL A 339 10.63 -2.24 -0.39
N LYS A 340 11.82 -2.64 0.07
CA LYS A 340 12.96 -1.77 0.32
C LYS A 340 13.24 -0.89 -0.90
N GLY A 341 13.34 0.42 -0.66
CA GLY A 341 13.99 1.44 -1.50
C GLY A 341 14.01 1.16 -3.00
N LYS A 342 12.95 1.50 -3.72
CA LYS A 342 13.00 1.70 -5.16
C LYS A 342 12.91 3.19 -5.46
N ARG A 343 13.71 3.65 -6.42
CA ARG A 343 13.46 4.85 -7.21
C ARG A 343 11.96 4.96 -7.49
N MET A 344 11.43 6.19 -7.54
CA MET A 344 10.09 6.42 -8.10
C MET A 344 9.98 5.54 -9.35
N PRO A 345 9.04 4.58 -9.38
CA PRO A 345 8.80 3.85 -10.60
C PRO A 345 8.56 4.90 -11.67
N ILE A 346 9.23 4.75 -12.81
CA ILE A 346 8.80 5.46 -14.01
C ILE A 346 7.31 5.15 -14.08
N PRO A 347 6.42 6.17 -14.00
CA PRO A 347 4.99 5.91 -14.00
C PRO A 347 4.70 4.99 -15.17
N ALA A 348 3.86 3.97 -14.95
CA ALA A 348 3.38 3.16 -16.06
C ALA A 348 2.90 4.11 -17.16
N THR A 349 3.07 3.76 -18.43
CA THR A 349 2.77 4.66 -19.55
C THR A 349 1.38 5.31 -19.39
N ASP A 350 0.44 4.60 -18.78
CA ASP A 350 -0.91 5.07 -18.47
C ASP A 350 -0.99 6.03 -17.27
N ASP A 351 -0.19 5.84 -16.22
CA ASP A 351 -0.07 6.82 -15.12
C ASP A 351 0.55 8.12 -15.63
N PHE A 352 1.55 8.02 -16.51
CA PHE A 352 2.18 9.17 -17.15
C PHE A 352 1.20 9.88 -18.08
N ARG A 353 0.42 9.15 -18.89
CA ARG A 353 -0.67 9.70 -19.71
C ARG A 353 -1.75 10.35 -18.87
N ASN A 354 -2.15 9.75 -17.75
CA ASN A 354 -3.12 10.33 -16.83
C ASN A 354 -2.59 11.63 -16.20
N ILE A 355 -1.31 11.66 -15.82
CA ILE A 355 -0.65 12.89 -15.37
C ILE A 355 -0.66 13.94 -16.49
N ILE A 356 -0.30 13.58 -17.73
CA ILE A 356 -0.36 14.47 -18.89
C ILE A 356 -1.79 14.99 -19.12
N ASN A 357 -2.81 14.15 -19.02
CA ASN A 357 -4.21 14.51 -19.24
C ASN A 357 -4.74 15.44 -18.14
N VAL A 358 -4.39 15.17 -16.89
CA VAL A 358 -4.72 16.03 -15.74
C VAL A 358 -4.00 17.38 -15.85
N CYS A 359 -2.73 17.38 -16.24
CA CYS A 359 -1.97 18.60 -16.53
C CYS A 359 -2.62 19.38 -17.68
N ASN A 360 -2.94 18.73 -18.80
CA ASN A 360 -3.56 19.36 -19.97
C ASN A 360 -4.97 19.90 -19.73
N SER A 361 -5.66 19.39 -18.71
CA SER A 361 -6.93 19.92 -18.21
C SER A 361 -6.76 21.22 -17.39
N SER A 362 -5.57 21.49 -16.87
CA SER A 362 -5.25 22.74 -16.18
C SER A 362 -5.08 23.89 -17.17
N GLN A 363 -5.53 25.09 -16.81
CA GLN A 363 -5.27 26.31 -17.60
C GLN A 363 -3.84 26.84 -17.39
N HIS A 364 -3.15 26.42 -16.33
CA HIS A 364 -1.85 26.97 -15.93
C HIS A 364 -0.67 26.04 -16.20
N PHE A 365 -0.91 24.75 -16.44
CA PHE A 365 0.17 23.76 -16.56
C PHE A 365 -0.14 22.75 -17.67
N ARG A 366 -0.04 23.18 -18.92
CA ARG A 366 -0.32 22.33 -20.09
C ARG A 366 0.98 21.83 -20.70
N MET A 367 1.06 20.55 -21.02
CA MET A 367 2.11 19.98 -21.84
C MET A 367 1.63 19.94 -23.30
N LEU A 368 2.32 20.65 -24.18
CA LEU A 368 1.96 20.81 -25.58
C LEU A 368 2.94 20.05 -26.48
N SER A 369 2.41 19.17 -27.33
CA SER A 369 3.19 18.61 -28.43
C SER A 369 3.63 19.69 -29.42
N PRO A 370 4.76 19.54 -30.14
CA PRO A 370 5.15 20.47 -31.17
C PRO A 370 3.99 20.79 -32.12
N LEU A 371 3.27 19.79 -32.62
CA LEU A 371 2.15 20.01 -33.54
C LEU A 371 0.97 20.78 -32.91
N GLN A 372 0.79 20.71 -31.59
CA GLN A 372 -0.24 21.49 -30.87
C GLN A 372 0.10 22.98 -30.73
N LEU A 373 1.33 23.40 -31.08
CA LEU A 373 1.73 24.80 -31.14
C LEU A 373 1.15 25.50 -32.37
N ASP A 374 0.77 24.75 -33.41
CA ASP A 374 0.19 25.31 -34.63
C ASP A 374 -1.30 25.62 -34.41
N GLY A 375 -1.64 26.91 -34.29
CA GLY A 375 -3.03 27.39 -34.25
C GLY A 375 -3.66 27.51 -32.86
N ARG A 376 -2.87 27.49 -31.76
CA ARG A 376 -3.37 27.75 -30.40
C ARG A 376 -2.78 29.03 -29.81
N GLU A 377 -3.63 29.90 -29.26
CA GLU A 377 -3.24 31.12 -28.54
C GLU A 377 -2.80 30.87 -27.09
N ASN A 378 -2.32 29.67 -26.75
CA ASN A 378 -2.13 29.26 -25.36
C ASN A 378 -0.66 28.97 -25.04
N SER A 379 -0.20 29.47 -23.88
CA SER A 379 1.09 29.14 -23.28
C SER A 379 1.10 27.73 -22.67
N GLY A 380 2.26 27.09 -22.64
CA GLY A 380 2.42 25.73 -22.10
C GLY A 380 3.87 25.27 -22.06
N ILE A 381 4.10 24.01 -21.73
CA ILE A 381 5.41 23.38 -21.69
C ILE A 381 5.57 22.51 -22.94
N SER A 382 6.63 22.75 -23.70
CA SER A 382 6.99 21.96 -24.89
C SER A 382 8.49 21.67 -24.90
N LEU A 383 9.06 21.30 -26.04
CA LEU A 383 10.49 21.05 -26.21
C LEU A 383 11.16 22.15 -27.05
N SER A 384 12.45 22.41 -26.81
CA SER A 384 13.29 23.21 -27.71
C SER A 384 13.68 22.41 -28.94
N LYS A 385 14.24 23.07 -29.97
CA LYS A 385 14.82 22.38 -31.15
C LYS A 385 15.91 21.35 -30.78
N THR A 386 16.51 21.51 -29.60
CA THR A 386 17.54 20.63 -29.05
C THR A 386 17.00 19.59 -28.06
N GLY A 387 15.69 19.54 -27.84
CA GLY A 387 15.05 18.52 -26.99
C GLY A 387 15.13 18.78 -25.49
N TYR A 388 15.24 20.04 -25.07
CA TYR A 388 15.12 20.47 -23.67
C TYR A 388 13.69 20.96 -23.35
N VAL A 389 13.22 20.68 -22.14
CA VAL A 389 11.90 21.13 -21.66
C VAL A 389 11.86 22.66 -21.60
N SER A 390 10.98 23.28 -22.40
CA SER A 390 10.93 24.72 -22.63
C SER A 390 9.52 25.24 -22.44
N HIS A 391 9.39 26.47 -21.92
CA HIS A 391 8.11 27.14 -21.79
C HIS A 391 7.76 27.84 -23.10
N TYR A 392 6.66 27.45 -23.72
CA TYR A 392 6.07 28.08 -24.90
C TYR A 392 5.13 29.21 -24.49
N THR A 393 5.30 30.37 -25.11
CA THR A 393 4.42 31.53 -24.93
C THR A 393 4.01 32.10 -26.29
N GLN A 394 2.72 32.35 -26.44
CA GLN A 394 2.15 33.08 -27.57
C GLN A 394 1.05 33.99 -27.01
N ASN A 395 1.28 35.30 -27.04
CA ASN A 395 0.28 36.26 -26.58
C ASN A 395 -0.76 36.47 -27.69
N GLY A 396 -2.03 36.64 -27.32
CA GLY A 396 -3.16 36.82 -28.26
C GLY A 396 -3.15 38.12 -29.08
N ASP A 397 -2.09 38.93 -29.00
CA ASP A 397 -1.89 40.06 -29.91
C ASP A 397 -1.31 39.53 -31.24
N GLU A 398 -1.94 39.86 -32.37
CA GLU A 398 -1.53 39.46 -33.73
C GLU A 398 -0.07 39.85 -34.10
N THR A 399 0.59 40.65 -33.27
CA THR A 399 1.98 41.11 -33.43
C THR A 399 3.00 40.35 -32.57
N SER A 400 2.56 39.47 -31.68
CA SER A 400 3.44 38.73 -30.78
C SER A 400 3.97 37.45 -31.43
N GLU A 401 5.25 37.44 -31.78
CA GLU A 401 5.91 36.23 -32.28
C GLU A 401 5.95 35.14 -31.19
N PRO A 402 5.62 33.87 -31.53
CA PRO A 402 5.68 32.76 -30.59
C PRO A 402 7.11 32.51 -30.10
N ARG A 403 7.30 32.21 -28.81
CA ARG A 403 8.63 32.06 -28.19
C ARG A 403 8.72 30.83 -27.31
N LEU A 404 9.91 30.22 -27.30
CA LEU A 404 10.33 29.20 -26.33
C LEU A 404 11.35 29.80 -25.36
N GLU A 405 11.19 29.51 -24.08
CA GLU A 405 12.11 29.92 -23.02
C GLU A 405 12.61 28.70 -22.26
N ASN A 406 13.93 28.59 -22.09
CA ASN A 406 14.56 27.54 -21.30
C ASN A 406 15.86 28.04 -20.67
N ALA A 407 16.18 27.57 -19.46
CA ALA A 407 17.35 28.02 -18.70
C ALA A 407 18.72 27.71 -19.36
N ILE A 408 18.76 26.76 -20.28
CA ILE A 408 19.95 26.30 -21.01
C ILE A 408 20.05 27.00 -22.37
N THR A 409 18.95 27.03 -23.15
CA THR A 409 18.97 27.58 -24.51
C THR A 409 18.57 29.05 -24.59
N GLY A 410 18.10 29.64 -23.49
CA GLY A 410 17.62 31.02 -23.44
C GLY A 410 16.28 31.18 -24.15
N PHE A 411 16.07 32.38 -24.72
CA PHE A 411 14.86 32.73 -25.47
C PHE A 411 15.06 32.44 -26.96
N GLU A 412 14.11 31.72 -27.56
CA GLU A 412 14.08 31.42 -28.99
C GLU A 412 12.75 31.87 -29.60
N THR A 413 12.81 32.72 -30.62
CA THR A 413 11.63 33.09 -31.43
C THR A 413 11.36 32.03 -32.50
N LEU A 414 10.10 31.63 -32.62
CA LEU A 414 9.65 30.62 -33.56
C LEU A 414 9.03 31.27 -34.80
N GLN A 415 9.29 30.68 -35.97
CA GLN A 415 8.78 31.14 -37.27
C GLN A 415 7.33 30.70 -37.48
N SER A 416 6.73 31.13 -38.61
CA SER A 416 5.39 30.70 -39.03
C SER A 416 5.26 29.18 -39.05
N ARG A 417 4.27 28.65 -38.33
CA ARG A 417 4.09 27.21 -37.99
C ARG A 417 5.16 26.67 -37.04
N PRO A 418 5.18 27.16 -35.79
CA PRO A 418 6.14 26.76 -34.77
C PRO A 418 6.24 25.24 -34.60
N GLY A 419 5.11 24.54 -34.72
CA GLY A 419 5.02 23.11 -34.47
C GLY A 419 5.72 22.23 -35.48
N GLN A 420 5.44 22.45 -36.77
CA GLN A 420 6.11 21.74 -37.86
C GLN A 420 7.63 21.97 -37.88
N SER A 421 8.06 23.21 -37.64
CA SER A 421 9.48 23.58 -37.60
C SER A 421 10.20 22.88 -36.44
N LEU A 422 9.57 22.87 -35.26
CA LEU A 422 10.10 22.25 -34.06
C LEU A 422 10.16 20.73 -34.17
N LEU A 423 9.12 20.09 -34.70
CA LEU A 423 9.11 18.65 -34.95
C LEU A 423 10.24 18.23 -35.90
N LYS A 424 10.45 18.97 -36.98
CA LYS A 424 11.53 18.72 -37.94
C LYS A 424 12.92 18.82 -37.29
N ALA A 425 13.13 19.81 -36.43
CA ALA A 425 14.39 19.94 -35.70
C ALA A 425 14.60 18.78 -34.70
N LEU A 426 13.53 18.38 -34.01
CA LEU A 426 13.54 17.30 -33.04
C LEU A 426 13.75 15.92 -33.66
N GLN A 427 13.44 15.67 -34.93
CA GLN A 427 13.63 14.36 -35.57
C GLN A 427 15.05 13.81 -35.42
N SER A 428 16.07 14.67 -35.52
CA SER A 428 17.47 14.27 -35.31
C SER A 428 17.74 13.82 -33.87
N VAL A 429 17.20 14.56 -32.89
CA VAL A 429 17.31 14.26 -31.45
C VAL A 429 16.52 13.01 -31.09
N ILE A 430 15.31 12.85 -31.61
CA ILE A 430 14.44 11.67 -31.42
C ILE A 430 15.15 10.42 -31.95
N SER A 431 15.67 10.49 -33.18
CA SER A 431 16.39 9.37 -33.80
C SER A 431 17.63 8.98 -32.99
N GLN A 432 18.41 9.96 -32.54
CA GLN A 432 19.58 9.72 -31.70
C GLN A 432 19.20 9.11 -30.34
N ARG A 433 18.20 9.67 -29.65
CA ARG A 433 17.77 9.18 -28.34
C ARG A 433 17.07 7.82 -28.41
N ARG A 434 16.41 7.48 -29.53
CA ARG A 434 15.89 6.12 -29.80
C ARG A 434 17.02 5.10 -29.92
N ILE A 435 18.10 5.44 -30.63
CA ILE A 435 19.30 4.58 -30.72
C ILE A 435 19.94 4.40 -29.34
N GLU A 436 19.99 5.46 -28.54
CA GLU A 436 20.51 5.43 -27.16
C GLU A 436 19.54 4.77 -26.16
N VAL A 437 18.34 4.37 -26.59
CA VAL A 437 17.26 3.82 -25.75
C VAL A 437 16.89 4.75 -24.58
N THR A 438 16.94 6.06 -24.83
CA THR A 438 16.57 7.12 -23.86
C THR A 438 15.33 7.90 -24.29
N TRP A 439 14.66 7.46 -25.37
CA TRP A 439 13.41 8.04 -25.87
C TRP A 439 12.26 7.06 -25.67
N GLU A 440 11.37 7.36 -24.71
CA GLU A 440 10.28 6.46 -24.31
C GLU A 440 8.89 6.94 -24.77
N ILE A 441 8.79 8.09 -25.47
CA ILE A 441 7.50 8.70 -25.83
C ILE A 441 7.31 8.66 -27.35
N ASP A 442 6.45 7.76 -27.83
CA ASP A 442 6.07 7.67 -29.25
C ASP A 442 4.83 8.52 -29.62
N ASP A 443 4.11 9.04 -28.62
CA ASP A 443 2.81 9.71 -28.80
C ASP A 443 2.90 11.16 -29.34
N TRP A 444 4.10 11.70 -29.62
CA TRP A 444 4.25 13.10 -30.11
C TRP A 444 3.75 13.32 -31.55
N GLU A 445 3.49 12.25 -32.30
CA GLU A 445 2.93 12.31 -33.66
C GLU A 445 1.39 12.28 -33.67
N ARG A 446 0.72 12.01 -32.53
CA ARG A 446 -0.74 11.83 -32.48
C ARG A 446 -1.47 13.12 -32.10
N ILE A 447 -2.28 13.62 -33.04
CA ILE A 447 -3.24 14.70 -32.81
C ILE A 447 -4.38 14.12 -31.97
N GLU A 448 -4.47 14.48 -30.69
CA GLU A 448 -5.73 14.37 -29.95
C GLU A 448 -6.68 15.48 -30.41
N SER A 449 -7.57 15.15 -31.35
CA SER A 449 -8.80 15.91 -31.55
C SER A 449 -9.82 15.47 -30.50
N SER A 450 -10.03 16.32 -29.51
CA SER A 450 -11.17 16.29 -28.61
C SER A 450 -12.47 16.46 -29.40
N SER A 451 -13.02 15.38 -29.94
CA SER A 451 -14.41 15.26 -30.38
C SER A 451 -14.72 13.80 -30.62
N SER A 452 -15.78 13.32 -29.97
CA SER A 452 -16.53 12.11 -30.27
C SER A 452 -16.35 11.57 -31.70
N ALA A 453 -15.45 10.61 -31.86
CA ALA A 453 -15.45 9.56 -32.87
C ALA A 453 -14.20 8.70 -32.61
N THR A 454 -14.40 7.41 -32.38
CA THR A 454 -13.40 6.36 -32.61
C THR A 454 -12.62 6.67 -33.88
N ASP A 455 -11.31 6.93 -33.76
CA ASP A 455 -10.39 6.83 -34.89
C ASP A 455 -10.40 5.35 -35.34
N PRO A 456 -10.83 5.04 -36.57
CA PRO A 456 -10.94 3.66 -37.05
C PRO A 456 -9.58 2.97 -37.23
N SER A 457 -8.47 3.67 -37.00
CA SER A 457 -7.11 3.17 -37.26
C SER A 457 -6.39 2.57 -36.04
N SER A 458 -6.96 2.65 -34.83
CA SER A 458 -6.57 1.81 -33.70
C SER A 458 -7.43 0.55 -33.71
N GLY A 459 -6.98 -0.47 -34.45
CA GLY A 459 -7.71 -1.72 -34.63
C GLY A 459 -8.18 -2.33 -33.29
N LEU A 460 -9.39 -2.88 -33.30
CA LEU A 460 -9.97 -3.60 -32.16
C LEU A 460 -9.07 -4.79 -31.76
N ASP A 461 -8.71 -4.90 -30.49
CA ASP A 461 -7.84 -5.99 -30.01
C ASP A 461 -8.64 -7.28 -29.74
N GLU A 462 -9.84 -7.16 -29.18
CA GLU A 462 -10.66 -8.31 -28.77
C GLU A 462 -12.17 -8.06 -28.89
N ALA A 463 -12.91 -9.05 -29.35
CA ALA A 463 -14.37 -9.09 -29.28
C ALA A 463 -14.82 -10.25 -28.38
N ILE A 464 -15.60 -9.93 -27.35
CA ILE A 464 -16.03 -10.86 -26.30
C ILE A 464 -17.55 -11.00 -26.35
N VAL A 465 -18.07 -12.24 -26.38
CA VAL A 465 -19.48 -12.50 -26.09
C VAL A 465 -19.60 -13.20 -24.75
N ILE A 466 -20.37 -12.60 -23.84
CA ILE A 466 -20.71 -13.20 -22.56
C ILE A 466 -21.98 -14.03 -22.74
N CYS A 467 -21.91 -15.31 -22.40
CA CYS A 467 -23.04 -16.24 -22.37
C CYS A 467 -23.48 -16.44 -20.91
N LEU A 468 -24.67 -15.95 -20.56
CA LEU A 468 -25.26 -16.05 -19.23
C LEU A 468 -26.43 -17.02 -19.21
N ASP A 469 -26.35 -18.01 -18.32
CA ASP A 469 -27.41 -18.98 -18.09
C ASP A 469 -28.58 -18.36 -17.30
N LYS A 470 -29.79 -18.43 -17.86
CA LYS A 470 -31.06 -17.98 -17.25
C LYS A 470 -32.01 -19.14 -16.91
N SER A 471 -31.50 -20.36 -16.83
CA SER A 471 -32.27 -21.52 -16.42
C SER A 471 -32.58 -21.52 -14.92
N ILE A 472 -33.65 -22.23 -14.52
CA ILE A 472 -34.14 -22.28 -13.15
C ILE A 472 -33.15 -22.95 -12.19
N SER A 473 -32.25 -23.78 -12.69
CA SER A 473 -31.19 -24.38 -11.87
C SER A 473 -30.17 -23.34 -11.38
N MET A 474 -30.07 -22.20 -12.06
CA MET A 474 -29.28 -21.05 -11.60
C MET A 474 -29.92 -20.33 -10.39
N GLN A 475 -31.21 -20.58 -10.08
CA GLN A 475 -31.83 -20.10 -8.85
C GLN A 475 -31.45 -20.94 -7.62
N ALA A 476 -30.79 -22.09 -7.81
CA ALA A 476 -30.36 -22.91 -6.69
C ALA A 476 -29.29 -22.20 -5.83
N SER A 477 -29.29 -22.48 -4.53
CA SER A 477 -28.21 -22.01 -3.64
C SER A 477 -26.91 -22.76 -3.95
N LEU A 478 -25.77 -22.08 -3.77
CA LEU A 478 -24.41 -22.65 -3.92
C LEU A 478 -23.93 -23.42 -2.68
N GLY A 479 -24.83 -23.67 -1.73
CA GLY A 479 -24.55 -24.37 -0.48
C GLY A 479 -24.06 -23.45 0.63
N ASN A 480 -24.13 -23.94 1.87
CA ASN A 480 -23.88 -23.13 3.07
C ASN A 480 -22.41 -22.68 3.23
N ASN A 481 -21.47 -23.39 2.60
CA ASN A 481 -20.03 -23.08 2.71
C ASN A 481 -19.51 -22.18 1.59
N TRP A 482 -20.37 -21.73 0.66
CA TRP A 482 -19.96 -20.96 -0.53
C TRP A 482 -19.26 -19.64 -0.19
N ILE A 483 -19.81 -18.87 0.76
CA ILE A 483 -19.26 -17.56 1.18
C ILE A 483 -18.02 -17.75 2.09
N GLY A 484 -17.90 -18.89 2.76
CA GLY A 484 -16.89 -19.15 3.78
C GLY A 484 -17.25 -18.55 5.16
N ASN A 485 -16.37 -18.76 6.14
CA ASN A 485 -16.45 -18.17 7.49
C ASN A 485 -17.74 -18.44 8.27
N GLY A 486 -18.47 -19.52 7.97
CA GLY A 486 -19.69 -19.91 8.67
C GLY A 486 -20.91 -19.02 8.42
N GLN A 487 -20.86 -18.12 7.43
CA GLN A 487 -22.00 -17.29 7.04
C GLN A 487 -23.01 -18.08 6.20
N ILE A 488 -24.31 -17.87 6.44
CA ILE A 488 -25.38 -18.50 5.65
C ILE A 488 -25.41 -17.84 4.27
N ASN A 489 -25.28 -18.65 3.22
CA ASN A 489 -25.39 -18.17 1.85
C ASN A 489 -26.84 -17.86 1.48
N THR A 490 -27.14 -16.58 1.24
CA THR A 490 -28.45 -16.10 0.78
C THR A 490 -28.51 -15.85 -0.73
N LEU A 491 -27.38 -15.94 -1.43
CA LEU A 491 -27.29 -15.69 -2.88
C LEU A 491 -27.47 -17.00 -3.67
N ASN A 492 -28.22 -16.91 -4.76
CA ASN A 492 -28.32 -18.00 -5.74
C ASN A 492 -27.18 -17.90 -6.78
N ARG A 493 -27.03 -18.94 -7.62
CA ARG A 493 -25.96 -18.99 -8.64
C ARG A 493 -26.07 -17.84 -9.64
N PHE A 494 -27.29 -17.46 -9.99
CA PHE A 494 -27.58 -16.39 -10.94
C PHE A 494 -27.16 -15.01 -10.42
N ASP A 495 -27.42 -14.70 -9.16
CA ASP A 495 -27.03 -13.45 -8.52
C ASP A 495 -25.51 -13.30 -8.45
N GLU A 496 -24.80 -14.40 -8.14
CA GLU A 496 -23.33 -14.43 -8.15
C GLU A 496 -22.80 -14.24 -9.57
N ALA A 497 -23.37 -14.92 -10.57
CA ALA A 497 -23.02 -14.77 -11.97
C ALA A 497 -23.14 -13.32 -12.45
N LYS A 498 -24.26 -12.65 -12.11
CA LYS A 498 -24.48 -11.25 -12.44
C LYS A 498 -23.46 -10.32 -11.79
N GLN A 499 -23.24 -10.46 -10.49
CA GLN A 499 -22.27 -9.62 -9.75
C GLN A 499 -20.87 -9.77 -10.34
N VAL A 500 -20.49 -11.00 -10.67
CA VAL A 500 -19.24 -11.32 -11.35
C VAL A 500 -19.12 -10.60 -12.69
N PHE A 501 -20.12 -10.71 -13.57
CA PHE A 501 -20.03 -10.10 -14.89
C PHE A 501 -20.06 -8.58 -14.84
N GLN A 502 -20.80 -7.99 -13.90
CA GLN A 502 -20.75 -6.56 -13.62
C GLN A 502 -19.34 -6.11 -13.24
N ASN A 503 -18.65 -6.90 -12.41
CA ASN A 503 -17.27 -6.63 -12.02
C ASN A 503 -16.30 -6.77 -13.19
N VAL A 504 -16.43 -7.82 -14.01
CA VAL A 504 -15.62 -8.02 -15.22
C VAL A 504 -15.76 -6.83 -16.17
N VAL A 505 -16.99 -6.48 -16.53
CA VAL A 505 -17.27 -5.39 -17.48
C VAL A 505 -16.79 -4.04 -16.94
N SER A 506 -16.92 -3.82 -15.63
CA SER A 506 -16.40 -2.61 -14.99
C SER A 506 -14.87 -2.55 -15.01
N ARG A 507 -14.18 -3.70 -14.88
CA ARG A 507 -12.71 -3.77 -14.98
C ARG A 507 -12.21 -3.63 -16.42
N LEU A 508 -12.84 -4.30 -17.37
CA LEU A 508 -12.53 -4.14 -18.80
C LEU A 508 -12.63 -2.66 -19.20
N SER A 509 -13.67 -1.96 -18.74
CA SER A 509 -13.83 -0.51 -18.96
C SER A 509 -12.81 0.33 -18.21
N ALA A 510 -12.43 -0.04 -16.97
CA ALA A 510 -11.47 0.73 -16.16
C ALA A 510 -10.03 0.61 -16.67
N TYR A 511 -9.67 -0.54 -17.24
CA TYR A 511 -8.37 -0.77 -17.87
C TYR A 511 -8.28 -0.20 -19.29
N HIS A 512 -9.34 0.43 -19.80
CA HIS A 512 -9.40 1.01 -21.14
C HIS A 512 -8.96 0.03 -22.25
N LEU A 513 -9.23 -1.26 -22.05
CA LEU A 513 -8.91 -2.28 -23.06
C LEU A 513 -9.77 -2.01 -24.31
N ASN A 514 -9.17 -2.14 -25.50
CA ASN A 514 -9.86 -1.91 -26.76
C ASN A 514 -10.72 -3.12 -27.15
N VAL A 515 -11.76 -3.36 -26.33
CA VAL A 515 -12.62 -4.54 -26.41
C VAL A 515 -14.07 -4.17 -26.70
N HIS A 516 -14.71 -4.95 -27.56
CA HIS A 516 -16.17 -4.91 -27.72
C HIS A 516 -16.81 -6.10 -27.00
N VAL A 517 -17.93 -5.86 -26.32
CA VAL A 517 -18.61 -6.87 -25.51
C VAL A 517 -20.06 -7.03 -25.97
N GLY A 518 -20.50 -8.27 -26.17
CA GLY A 518 -21.89 -8.67 -26.42
C GLY A 518 -22.45 -9.55 -25.32
N LEU A 519 -23.78 -9.65 -25.23
CA LEU A 519 -24.48 -10.47 -24.24
C LEU A 519 -25.47 -11.41 -24.92
N VAL A 520 -25.30 -12.71 -24.66
CA VAL A 520 -26.24 -13.77 -25.03
C VAL A 520 -26.75 -14.40 -23.73
N THR A 521 -28.06 -14.52 -23.60
CA THR A 521 -28.67 -15.28 -22.51
C THR A 521 -29.27 -16.55 -23.04
N PHE A 522 -29.30 -17.60 -22.21
CA PHE A 522 -29.86 -18.87 -22.64
C PHE A 522 -30.59 -19.60 -21.52
N GLY A 523 -31.70 -20.19 -21.92
CA GLY A 523 -32.54 -21.04 -21.09
C GLY A 523 -33.26 -22.01 -22.01
N SER A 524 -34.55 -21.79 -22.23
CA SER A 524 -35.31 -22.61 -23.19
C SER A 524 -34.93 -22.32 -24.64
N LYS A 525 -34.38 -21.14 -24.90
CA LYS A 525 -33.80 -20.71 -26.18
C LYS A 525 -32.60 -19.81 -25.89
N ALA A 526 -31.70 -19.72 -26.86
CA ALA A 526 -30.61 -18.76 -26.86
C ALA A 526 -31.05 -17.43 -27.50
N GLU A 527 -30.85 -16.33 -26.79
CA GLU A 527 -31.29 -14.99 -27.20
C GLU A 527 -30.15 -13.99 -27.03
N GLN A 528 -29.99 -13.13 -28.03
CA GLN A 528 -29.03 -12.03 -27.96
C GLN A 528 -29.68 -10.84 -27.29
N GLU A 529 -29.26 -10.53 -26.06
CA GLU A 529 -29.74 -9.38 -25.32
C GLU A 529 -29.01 -8.10 -25.75
N ALA A 530 -27.68 -8.16 -25.94
CA ALA A 530 -26.88 -7.01 -26.33
C ALA A 530 -26.02 -7.28 -27.57
N GLN A 531 -25.94 -6.27 -28.45
CA GLN A 531 -25.04 -6.31 -29.60
C GLN A 531 -23.58 -6.10 -29.18
N ILE A 532 -22.67 -6.69 -29.96
CA ILE A 532 -21.22 -6.54 -29.74
C ILE A 532 -20.87 -5.09 -30.02
N SER A 533 -20.50 -4.37 -28.97
CA SER A 533 -20.25 -2.92 -29.01
C SER A 533 -19.26 -2.52 -27.91
N PRO A 534 -18.66 -1.31 -27.96
CA PRO A 534 -17.89 -0.78 -26.85
C PRO A 534 -18.69 -0.84 -25.55
N ILE A 535 -18.00 -1.06 -24.42
CA ILE A 535 -18.67 -1.18 -23.12
C ILE A 535 -19.43 0.11 -22.79
N GLY A 536 -20.75 0.03 -22.86
CA GLY A 536 -21.67 1.15 -22.65
C GLY A 536 -22.68 0.90 -21.53
N LYS A 537 -23.49 1.93 -21.25
CA LYS A 537 -24.58 1.84 -20.27
C LYS A 537 -25.67 0.84 -20.67
N GLU A 538 -25.90 0.65 -21.97
CA GLU A 538 -26.91 -0.28 -22.48
C GLU A 538 -26.62 -1.72 -22.07
N PHE A 539 -25.37 -2.17 -22.22
CA PHE A 539 -24.94 -3.49 -21.78
C PHE A 539 -25.20 -3.71 -20.29
N LYS A 540 -24.79 -2.74 -19.45
CA LYS A 540 -24.96 -2.82 -17.98
C LYS A 540 -26.44 -2.91 -17.57
N ASN A 541 -27.28 -2.07 -18.17
CA ASN A 541 -28.72 -2.07 -17.91
C ASN A 541 -29.37 -3.40 -18.33
N LYS A 542 -28.98 -3.95 -19.48
CA LYS A 542 -29.51 -5.25 -19.94
C LYS A 542 -29.08 -6.37 -18.99
N LEU A 543 -27.81 -6.39 -18.57
CA LEU A 543 -27.32 -7.37 -17.61
C LEU A 543 -28.08 -7.33 -16.27
N GLU A 544 -28.40 -6.14 -15.76
CA GLU A 544 -29.14 -5.96 -14.50
C GLU A 544 -30.58 -6.52 -14.54
N ASN A 545 -31.27 -6.36 -15.66
CA ASN A 545 -32.71 -6.63 -15.78
C ASN A 545 -33.07 -8.10 -16.08
N ILE A 546 -32.11 -8.96 -16.44
CA ILE A 546 -32.38 -10.37 -16.79
C ILE A 546 -32.83 -11.16 -15.55
N GLN A 547 -33.73 -12.13 -15.69
CA GLN A 547 -34.12 -13.01 -14.59
C GLN A 547 -34.00 -14.47 -15.03
N ALA A 548 -33.57 -15.35 -14.13
CA ALA A 548 -33.43 -16.78 -14.41
C ALA A 548 -34.77 -17.49 -14.22
N THR A 549 -35.60 -17.60 -15.25
CA THR A 549 -36.96 -18.17 -15.14
C THR A 549 -37.17 -19.47 -15.93
N ASP A 550 -36.23 -19.85 -16.79
CA ASP A 550 -36.48 -20.84 -17.83
C ASP A 550 -36.28 -22.27 -17.34
N HIS A 551 -37.12 -23.21 -17.81
CA HIS A 551 -37.09 -24.61 -17.30
C HIS A 551 -36.13 -25.55 -18.05
N ARG A 552 -35.56 -25.09 -19.16
CA ARG A 552 -34.61 -25.84 -19.98
C ARG A 552 -33.32 -25.03 -20.13
N THR A 553 -32.27 -25.69 -20.61
CA THR A 553 -30.96 -25.08 -20.83
C THR A 553 -30.48 -25.51 -22.21
N SER A 554 -30.25 -24.53 -23.07
CA SER A 554 -29.79 -24.70 -24.46
C SER A 554 -28.43 -24.02 -24.62
N LEU A 555 -27.44 -24.58 -23.92
CA LEU A 555 -26.08 -24.08 -23.79
C LEU A 555 -25.34 -24.07 -25.14
N PHE A 556 -25.36 -25.18 -25.87
CA PHE A 556 -24.65 -25.30 -27.15
C PHE A 556 -25.29 -24.43 -28.24
N ASP A 557 -26.62 -24.28 -28.22
CA ASP A 557 -27.30 -23.31 -29.08
C ASP A 557 -26.86 -21.87 -28.76
N ALA A 558 -26.60 -21.55 -27.48
CA ALA A 558 -26.10 -20.23 -27.08
C ALA A 558 -24.68 -19.97 -27.59
N LEU A 559 -23.82 -20.98 -27.55
CA LEU A 559 -22.48 -20.91 -28.12
C LEU A 559 -22.51 -20.75 -29.64
N SER A 560 -23.45 -21.41 -30.32
CA SER A 560 -23.70 -21.23 -31.77
C SER A 560 -24.17 -19.82 -32.12
N VAL A 561 -25.09 -19.26 -31.32
CA VAL A 561 -25.52 -17.86 -31.49
C VAL A 561 -24.34 -16.90 -31.26
N ALA A 562 -23.57 -17.10 -30.19
CA ALA A 562 -22.40 -16.28 -29.88
C ALA A 562 -21.33 -16.34 -31.01
N HIS A 563 -21.04 -17.54 -31.51
CA HIS A 563 -20.19 -17.77 -32.68
C HIS A 563 -20.65 -16.95 -33.89
N SER A 564 -21.92 -17.11 -34.29
CA SER A 564 -22.46 -16.42 -35.45
C SER A 564 -22.33 -14.91 -35.32
N ARG A 565 -22.50 -14.35 -34.10
CA ARG A 565 -22.34 -12.92 -33.85
C ARG A 565 -20.88 -12.46 -33.92
N LEU A 566 -19.96 -13.24 -33.36
CA LEU A 566 -18.53 -12.92 -33.39
C LEU A 566 -17.99 -12.95 -34.83
N VAL A 567 -18.37 -13.96 -35.63
CA VAL A 567 -17.97 -14.06 -37.03
C VAL A 567 -18.54 -12.90 -37.85
N SER A 568 -19.85 -12.62 -37.74
CA SER A 568 -20.43 -11.45 -38.43
C SER A 568 -19.80 -10.13 -37.98
N HIS A 569 -19.41 -9.99 -36.71
CA HIS A 569 -18.70 -8.81 -36.22
C HIS A 569 -17.28 -8.74 -36.79
N GLN A 570 -16.61 -9.88 -36.98
CA GLN A 570 -15.32 -9.96 -37.67
C GLN A 570 -15.36 -9.55 -39.12
N GLU A 571 -16.46 -9.85 -39.79
CA GLU A 571 -16.67 -9.40 -41.15
C GLU A 571 -16.84 -7.88 -41.26
N LEU A 572 -17.39 -7.24 -40.23
CA LEU A 572 -17.50 -5.78 -40.22
C LEU A 572 -16.17 -5.07 -39.95
N TYR A 573 -15.21 -5.75 -39.32
CA TYR A 573 -13.90 -5.21 -38.92
C TYR A 573 -12.73 -6.03 -39.48
N HIS A 574 -12.81 -6.44 -40.76
CA HIS A 574 -11.82 -7.29 -41.42
C HIS A 574 -10.37 -6.76 -41.40
N GLU A 575 -10.19 -5.44 -41.30
CA GLU A 575 -8.86 -4.80 -41.26
C GLU A 575 -8.18 -4.95 -39.88
N SER A 576 -8.94 -5.30 -38.83
CA SER A 576 -8.40 -5.52 -37.49
C SER A 576 -8.05 -6.98 -37.26
N ARG A 577 -6.85 -7.24 -36.73
CA ARG A 577 -6.43 -8.59 -36.28
C ARG A 577 -7.00 -8.89 -34.89
N MET A 578 -8.32 -8.75 -34.73
CA MET A 578 -8.96 -8.93 -33.43
C MET A 578 -9.05 -10.41 -33.03
N LYS A 579 -9.00 -10.65 -31.73
CA LYS A 579 -9.26 -11.97 -31.15
C LYS A 579 -10.74 -12.13 -30.80
N LEU A 580 -11.29 -13.30 -31.12
CA LEU A 580 -12.67 -13.64 -30.82
C LEU A 580 -12.73 -14.55 -29.60
N ARG A 581 -13.61 -14.20 -28.65
CA ARG A 581 -13.71 -14.93 -27.39
C ARG A 581 -15.14 -15.04 -26.90
N ILE A 582 -15.46 -16.18 -26.32
CA ILE A 582 -16.71 -16.44 -25.61
C ILE A 582 -16.39 -16.71 -24.14
N ILE A 583 -17.13 -16.07 -23.23
CA ILE A 583 -17.07 -16.36 -21.79
C ILE A 583 -18.42 -16.92 -21.38
N ALA A 584 -18.47 -18.22 -21.06
CA ALA A 584 -19.67 -18.91 -20.62
C ALA A 584 -19.66 -19.09 -19.10
N LEU A 585 -20.71 -18.59 -18.43
CA LEU A 585 -20.94 -18.84 -17.00
C LEU A 585 -22.29 -19.51 -16.83
N THR A 586 -22.25 -20.75 -16.36
CA THR A 586 -23.37 -21.67 -16.33
C THR A 586 -23.19 -22.69 -15.22
N ASP A 587 -24.22 -23.47 -14.93
CA ASP A 587 -24.07 -24.71 -14.18
C ASP A 587 -23.74 -25.92 -15.09
N GLY A 588 -23.53 -25.71 -16.39
CA GLY A 588 -22.95 -26.70 -17.30
C GLY A 588 -23.89 -27.85 -17.67
N GLU A 589 -25.18 -27.76 -17.34
CA GLU A 589 -26.18 -28.69 -17.84
C GLU A 589 -26.70 -28.23 -19.20
N ASP A 590 -26.79 -29.15 -20.17
CA ASP A 590 -27.54 -28.95 -21.41
C ASP A 590 -28.66 -30.00 -21.50
N LYS A 591 -29.88 -29.56 -21.85
CA LYS A 591 -31.06 -30.44 -21.89
C LYS A 591 -31.85 -30.35 -23.18
N SER A 592 -31.60 -29.31 -23.99
CA SER A 592 -32.46 -29.01 -25.13
C SER A 592 -31.75 -28.34 -26.29
N SER A 593 -30.42 -28.30 -26.32
CA SER A 593 -29.73 -27.79 -27.49
C SER A 593 -30.01 -28.67 -28.71
N VAL A 594 -30.08 -28.03 -29.87
CA VAL A 594 -30.10 -28.71 -31.17
C VAL A 594 -28.68 -29.07 -31.57
N PHE A 595 -27.72 -28.18 -31.29
CA PHE A 595 -26.31 -28.43 -31.53
C PHE A 595 -25.73 -29.37 -30.49
N THR A 596 -24.88 -30.28 -30.94
CA THR A 596 -24.08 -31.13 -30.07
C THR A 596 -22.82 -30.41 -29.60
N ALA A 597 -22.23 -30.93 -28.52
CA ALA A 597 -20.97 -30.40 -27.99
C ALA A 597 -19.80 -30.58 -28.98
N GLU A 598 -19.81 -31.67 -29.76
CA GLU A 598 -18.81 -31.95 -30.81
C GLU A 598 -18.91 -30.95 -31.96
N GLU A 599 -20.12 -30.73 -32.50
CA GLU A 599 -20.35 -29.75 -33.57
C GLU A 599 -19.95 -28.34 -33.11
N THR A 600 -20.30 -27.99 -31.87
CA THR A 600 -19.94 -26.69 -31.27
C THR A 600 -18.43 -26.53 -31.15
N ARG A 601 -17.71 -27.57 -30.70
CA ARG A 601 -16.25 -27.60 -30.63
C ARG A 601 -15.63 -27.34 -31.99
N GLU A 602 -16.06 -28.06 -33.02
CA GLU A 602 -15.50 -27.94 -34.37
C GLU A 602 -15.72 -26.55 -34.94
N MET A 603 -16.92 -26.01 -34.78
CA MET A 603 -17.29 -24.67 -35.21
C MET A 603 -16.41 -23.60 -34.56
N LEU A 604 -16.25 -23.62 -33.22
CA LEU A 604 -15.38 -22.65 -32.53
C LEU A 604 -13.90 -22.82 -32.87
N TYR A 605 -13.44 -24.07 -33.04
CA TYR A 605 -12.07 -24.38 -33.38
C TYR A 605 -11.68 -23.85 -34.76
N ASN A 606 -12.53 -24.09 -35.76
CA ASN A 606 -12.28 -23.71 -37.16
C ASN A 606 -12.19 -22.19 -37.35
N ASP A 607 -13.00 -21.42 -36.61
CA ASP A 607 -13.08 -19.96 -36.75
C ASP A 607 -12.21 -19.17 -35.74
N ASP A 608 -11.25 -19.82 -35.08
CA ASP A 608 -10.32 -19.18 -34.12
C ASP A 608 -10.99 -18.45 -32.95
N ILE A 609 -12.11 -19.00 -32.47
CA ILE A 609 -12.83 -18.48 -31.30
C ILE A 609 -12.41 -19.24 -30.04
N VAL A 610 -11.97 -18.49 -29.03
CA VAL A 610 -11.56 -19.04 -27.73
C VAL A 610 -12.77 -19.13 -26.80
N LEU A 611 -13.02 -20.30 -26.21
CA LEU A 611 -14.06 -20.47 -25.19
C LEU A 611 -13.46 -20.53 -23.80
N ASP A 612 -13.81 -19.57 -22.94
CA ASP A 612 -13.61 -19.69 -21.51
C ASP A 612 -14.89 -20.16 -20.81
N SER A 613 -14.79 -21.26 -20.09
CA SER A 613 -15.92 -21.91 -19.40
C SER A 613 -15.80 -21.78 -17.89
N ILE A 614 -16.86 -21.31 -17.23
CA ILE A 614 -16.95 -21.13 -15.78
C ILE A 614 -18.18 -21.90 -15.31
N VAL A 615 -17.97 -23.05 -14.69
CA VAL A 615 -19.04 -23.96 -14.28
C VAL A 615 -19.24 -23.85 -12.77
N ILE A 616 -20.44 -23.41 -12.35
CA ILE A 616 -20.75 -23.16 -10.95
C ILE A 616 -21.85 -24.11 -10.45
N GLY A 617 -21.59 -24.82 -9.34
CA GLY A 617 -22.62 -25.52 -8.57
C GLY A 617 -23.09 -26.87 -9.14
N SER A 618 -22.52 -27.34 -10.24
CA SER A 618 -22.83 -28.64 -10.85
C SER A 618 -21.58 -29.51 -11.03
N SER A 619 -21.82 -30.81 -11.17
CA SER A 619 -20.81 -31.78 -11.60
C SER A 619 -20.62 -31.82 -13.12
N SER A 620 -21.60 -31.37 -13.90
CA SER A 620 -21.58 -31.41 -15.37
C SER A 620 -20.67 -30.32 -15.95
N SER A 621 -19.39 -30.63 -16.13
CA SER A 621 -18.40 -29.70 -16.70
C SER A 621 -17.57 -30.31 -17.82
N GLU A 622 -17.74 -31.60 -18.11
CA GLU A 622 -16.85 -32.36 -19.00
C GLU A 622 -16.85 -31.79 -20.42
N ASP A 623 -18.02 -31.64 -21.04
CA ASP A 623 -18.12 -31.18 -22.43
C ASP A 623 -17.60 -29.76 -22.63
N LEU A 624 -17.94 -28.84 -21.72
CA LEU A 624 -17.39 -27.48 -21.75
C LEU A 624 -15.88 -27.47 -21.59
N PHE A 625 -15.34 -28.29 -20.69
CA PHE A 625 -13.91 -28.35 -20.45
C PHE A 625 -13.19 -28.98 -21.65
N LYS A 626 -13.79 -29.97 -22.33
CA LYS A 626 -13.31 -30.46 -23.63
C LYS A 626 -13.26 -29.32 -24.65
N ILE A 627 -14.33 -28.54 -24.82
CA ILE A 627 -14.35 -27.44 -25.80
C ILE A 627 -13.29 -26.37 -25.47
N SER A 628 -13.19 -25.95 -24.21
CA SER A 628 -12.18 -24.98 -23.75
C SER A 628 -10.75 -25.50 -23.97
N LYS A 629 -10.51 -26.81 -23.81
CA LYS A 629 -9.22 -27.45 -24.13
C LYS A 629 -8.84 -27.30 -25.60
N TYR A 630 -9.74 -27.62 -26.55
CA TYR A 630 -9.42 -27.55 -27.98
C TYR A 630 -9.31 -26.12 -28.50
N THR A 631 -10.15 -25.22 -27.99
CA THR A 631 -10.13 -23.79 -28.36
C THR A 631 -9.00 -23.02 -27.66
N GLY A 632 -8.32 -23.63 -26.69
CA GLY A 632 -7.22 -23.01 -25.94
C GLY A 632 -7.67 -21.98 -24.91
N GLY A 633 -8.93 -22.05 -24.47
CA GLY A 633 -9.49 -21.21 -23.42
C GLY A 633 -9.39 -21.82 -22.02
N TYR A 634 -9.79 -21.02 -21.04
CA TYR A 634 -9.76 -21.39 -19.64
C TYR A 634 -11.01 -22.16 -19.20
N ALA A 635 -10.83 -23.02 -18.22
CA ALA A 635 -11.85 -23.85 -17.62
C ALA A 635 -11.77 -23.70 -16.10
N PHE A 636 -12.81 -23.12 -15.50
CA PHE A 636 -12.88 -22.89 -14.06
C PHE A 636 -14.08 -23.61 -13.46
N LYS A 637 -13.86 -24.28 -12.33
CA LYS A 637 -14.91 -24.94 -11.54
C LYS A 637 -14.80 -24.48 -10.08
N PRO A 638 -15.13 -23.21 -9.79
CA PRO A 638 -14.92 -22.65 -8.47
C PRO A 638 -15.80 -23.36 -7.43
N THR A 639 -15.18 -23.76 -6.32
CA THR A 639 -15.83 -24.44 -5.19
C THR A 639 -16.23 -23.48 -4.06
N SER A 640 -15.79 -22.22 -4.13
CA SER A 640 -16.12 -21.15 -3.20
C SER A 640 -16.25 -19.81 -3.90
N ARG A 641 -16.92 -18.86 -3.25
CA ARG A 641 -17.03 -17.48 -3.72
C ARG A 641 -15.67 -16.83 -3.89
N MET A 642 -14.76 -17.04 -2.94
CA MET A 642 -13.41 -16.47 -3.02
C MET A 642 -12.68 -16.94 -4.28
N LEU A 643 -12.76 -18.23 -4.61
CA LEU A 643 -12.14 -18.79 -5.80
C LEU A 643 -12.78 -18.21 -7.09
N LEU A 644 -14.11 -18.10 -7.14
CA LEU A 644 -14.81 -17.46 -8.25
C LEU A 644 -14.34 -16.02 -8.45
N PHE A 645 -14.29 -15.21 -7.39
CA PHE A 645 -13.85 -13.82 -7.48
C PHE A 645 -12.38 -13.70 -7.89
N GLN A 646 -11.51 -14.59 -7.40
CA GLN A 646 -10.10 -14.62 -7.78
C GLN A 646 -9.91 -14.86 -9.27
N THR A 647 -10.70 -15.75 -9.88
CA THR A 647 -10.66 -16.00 -11.34
C THR A 647 -10.84 -14.72 -12.15
N PHE A 648 -11.76 -13.84 -11.75
CA PHE A 648 -12.03 -12.56 -12.45
C PHE A 648 -11.10 -11.41 -12.06
N LEU A 649 -10.16 -11.65 -11.14
CA LEU A 649 -9.08 -10.73 -10.81
C LEU A 649 -7.81 -11.05 -11.61
N LEU A 650 -7.75 -12.19 -12.28
CA LEU A 650 -6.60 -12.55 -13.10
C LEU A 650 -6.50 -11.64 -14.31
N GLU A 651 -5.37 -10.95 -14.42
CA GLU A 651 -4.97 -10.22 -15.63
C GLU A 651 -5.07 -11.08 -16.90
N PRO A 652 -4.53 -12.33 -16.97
CA PRO A 652 -4.67 -13.16 -18.16
C PRO A 652 -6.11 -13.62 -18.41
N PHE A 653 -7.00 -13.53 -17.42
CA PHE A 653 -8.42 -13.73 -17.68
C PHE A 653 -9.05 -12.47 -18.30
N LEU A 654 -8.75 -11.27 -17.81
CA LEU A 654 -9.36 -10.04 -18.29
C LEU A 654 -8.83 -9.62 -19.66
N ASP A 655 -7.54 -9.77 -19.92
CA ASP A 655 -6.89 -9.44 -21.19
C ASP A 655 -6.33 -10.72 -21.83
N ILE A 656 -6.82 -11.06 -23.03
CA ILE A 656 -6.32 -12.21 -23.78
C ILE A 656 -4.86 -12.02 -24.23
N LEU A 657 -4.39 -10.78 -24.39
CA LEU A 657 -3.02 -10.47 -24.78
C LEU A 657 -2.01 -10.66 -23.64
N ALA A 658 -2.49 -10.67 -22.39
CA ALA A 658 -1.68 -11.01 -21.23
C ALA A 658 -1.48 -12.53 -21.06
N ARG A 659 -2.19 -13.36 -21.85
CA ARG A 659 -1.99 -14.81 -21.86
C ARG A 659 -0.72 -15.21 -22.59
N SER A 660 -0.16 -16.34 -22.17
CA SER A 660 0.78 -17.07 -23.02
C SER A 660 0.13 -17.39 -24.37
N ASP A 661 0.93 -17.49 -25.43
CA ASP A 661 0.39 -17.70 -26.77
C ASP A 661 -0.49 -18.96 -26.82
N ILE A 662 -1.73 -18.77 -27.31
CA ILE A 662 -2.73 -19.83 -27.35
C ILE A 662 -2.35 -20.82 -28.46
N VAL A 663 -1.91 -22.01 -28.05
CA VAL A 663 -1.62 -23.12 -28.96
C VAL A 663 -2.82 -24.05 -28.99
N LYS A 664 -3.50 -24.09 -30.13
CA LYS A 664 -4.62 -25.01 -30.35
C LYS A 664 -4.14 -26.46 -30.41
N ILE A 665 -4.88 -27.34 -29.74
CA ILE A 665 -4.65 -28.78 -29.78
C ILE A 665 -5.38 -29.33 -31.01
N PRO A 666 -4.74 -30.15 -31.88
CA PRO A 666 -5.42 -30.77 -33.00
C PRO A 666 -6.67 -31.53 -32.56
N LEU A 667 -7.74 -31.44 -33.37
CA LEU A 667 -8.99 -32.15 -33.11
C LEU A 667 -8.72 -33.67 -33.14
N ASP A 668 -9.09 -34.35 -32.05
CA ASP A 668 -9.17 -35.79 -31.93
C ASP A 668 -10.64 -36.23 -31.84
N ASP A 669 -10.83 -37.54 -31.72
CA ASP A 669 -12.11 -38.18 -31.52
C ASP A 669 -12.77 -37.71 -30.20
N TYR A 670 -13.98 -37.17 -30.30
CA TYR A 670 -14.64 -36.46 -29.20
C TYR A 670 -14.99 -37.39 -28.02
N ASP A 671 -15.42 -38.60 -28.35
CA ASP A 671 -15.86 -39.61 -27.37
C ASP A 671 -14.69 -40.11 -26.52
N THR A 672 -13.50 -40.23 -27.10
CA THR A 672 -12.30 -40.71 -26.39
C THR A 672 -11.49 -39.58 -25.75
N SER A 673 -11.74 -38.33 -26.13
CA SER A 673 -11.07 -37.17 -25.55
C SER A 673 -11.45 -36.96 -24.09
N LEU A 674 -10.44 -36.77 -23.23
CA LEU A 674 -10.63 -36.36 -21.84
C LEU A 674 -10.74 -34.84 -21.71
N PRO A 675 -11.64 -34.34 -20.83
CA PRO A 675 -11.70 -32.92 -20.48
C PRO A 675 -10.37 -32.46 -19.87
N LYS A 676 -10.02 -31.17 -20.04
CA LYS A 676 -8.92 -30.59 -19.28
C LYS A 676 -9.29 -30.48 -17.80
N GLU A 677 -8.29 -30.47 -16.93
CA GLU A 677 -8.47 -30.08 -15.53
C GLU A 677 -8.82 -28.60 -15.42
N ALA A 678 -9.41 -28.20 -14.29
CA ALA A 678 -9.67 -26.80 -14.01
C ALA A 678 -8.34 -26.03 -13.90
N ASP A 679 -8.22 -24.87 -14.56
CA ASP A 679 -7.00 -24.05 -14.54
C ASP A 679 -6.71 -23.45 -13.15
N MET A 680 -7.71 -23.45 -12.27
CA MET A 680 -7.56 -23.15 -10.85
C MET A 680 -8.40 -24.11 -10.01
N THR A 681 -7.75 -24.86 -9.12
CA THR A 681 -8.44 -25.69 -8.13
C THR A 681 -8.48 -25.03 -6.75
N THR A 682 -7.47 -24.20 -6.46
CA THR A 682 -7.34 -23.41 -5.25
C THR A 682 -7.07 -21.94 -5.57
N ILE A 683 -7.20 -21.07 -4.57
CA ILE A 683 -6.90 -19.63 -4.71
C ILE A 683 -5.41 -19.33 -4.93
N HIS A 684 -4.54 -20.33 -4.81
CA HIS A 684 -3.09 -20.21 -4.97
C HIS A 684 -2.58 -20.79 -6.28
N ASP A 685 -3.45 -21.48 -7.03
CA ASP A 685 -3.16 -21.96 -8.37
C ASP A 685 -3.41 -20.80 -9.32
N PHE A 686 -2.42 -20.42 -10.12
CA PHE A 686 -2.56 -19.34 -11.09
C PHE A 686 -2.12 -19.84 -12.47
N PRO A 687 -2.93 -19.62 -13.53
CA PRO A 687 -2.49 -19.89 -14.89
C PRO A 687 -1.32 -18.95 -15.26
N PRO A 688 -0.38 -19.40 -16.10
CA PRO A 688 0.82 -18.63 -16.44
C PRO A 688 0.48 -17.38 -17.26
N CYS A 689 0.93 -16.21 -16.80
CA CYS A 689 0.95 -14.98 -17.59
C CYS A 689 2.02 -15.05 -18.68
N ARG A 690 1.86 -14.24 -19.73
CA ARG A 690 2.90 -14.07 -20.75
C ARG A 690 4.22 -13.61 -20.08
N PRO A 691 5.34 -14.32 -20.31
CA PRO A 691 6.62 -13.92 -19.74
C PRO A 691 7.05 -12.56 -20.31
N HIS A 692 7.55 -11.69 -19.45
CA HIS A 692 8.06 -10.39 -19.88
C HIS A 692 9.36 -10.58 -20.68
N GLN A 693 9.57 -9.82 -21.76
CA GLN A 693 10.76 -9.97 -22.63
C GLN A 693 12.11 -9.82 -21.89
N LEU A 694 12.10 -9.14 -20.73
CA LEU A 694 13.28 -8.93 -19.87
C LEU A 694 13.34 -9.89 -18.67
N GLN A 695 12.45 -10.88 -18.57
CA GLN A 695 12.41 -11.82 -17.45
C GLN A 695 13.71 -12.63 -17.31
N ASP A 696 14.37 -12.93 -18.43
CA ASP A 696 15.68 -13.61 -18.49
C ASP A 696 16.85 -12.66 -18.75
N GLY A 697 16.61 -11.34 -18.69
CA GLY A 697 17.65 -10.33 -18.84
C GLY A 697 18.68 -10.39 -17.70
N GLY A 698 19.93 -10.03 -17.97
CA GLY A 698 20.97 -9.98 -16.95
C GLY A 698 20.60 -9.02 -15.82
N PHE A 699 20.17 -9.56 -14.68
CA PHE A 699 19.83 -8.77 -13.50
C PHE A 699 21.10 -8.10 -12.96
N VAL A 700 21.10 -6.76 -12.94
CA VAL A 700 22.12 -6.01 -12.21
C VAL A 700 21.82 -6.18 -10.73
N SER A 701 22.74 -6.82 -9.99
CA SER A 701 22.67 -6.89 -8.52
C SER A 701 22.40 -5.49 -7.95
N LEU A 702 21.49 -5.38 -6.98
CA LEU A 702 21.14 -4.13 -6.32
C LEU A 702 22.37 -3.40 -5.76
N ASP A 703 23.40 -4.14 -5.33
CA ASP A 703 24.68 -3.58 -4.87
C ASP A 703 25.52 -3.00 -6.01
N ALA A 704 25.45 -3.60 -7.20
CA ALA A 704 26.12 -3.11 -8.39
C ALA A 704 25.39 -1.86 -8.93
N ALA A 705 24.06 -1.84 -8.88
CA ALA A 705 23.25 -0.67 -9.24
C ALA A 705 23.50 0.50 -8.30
N THR A 706 23.52 0.26 -6.98
CA THR A 706 23.78 1.28 -5.95
C THR A 706 25.17 1.89 -6.12
N ARG A 707 26.22 1.09 -6.38
CA ARG A 707 27.57 1.60 -6.65
C ARG A 707 27.67 2.42 -7.94
N LYS A 708 26.99 1.99 -9.02
CA LYS A 708 26.95 2.73 -10.29
C LYS A 708 26.23 4.08 -10.16
N LEU A 709 25.26 4.16 -9.24
CA LEU A 709 24.51 5.39 -8.95
C LEU A 709 25.29 6.31 -8.00
N ALA A 710 25.91 5.77 -6.96
CA ALA A 710 26.74 6.53 -6.02
C ALA A 710 28.00 7.14 -6.69
N GLY A 711 28.58 6.44 -7.67
CA GLY A 711 29.74 6.96 -8.43
C GLY A 711 29.41 8.10 -9.39
N LYS A 712 28.13 8.32 -9.73
CA LYS A 712 27.68 9.44 -10.59
C LYS A 712 27.30 10.69 -9.79
N SER A 713 26.97 10.56 -8.51
CA SER A 713 26.65 11.70 -7.63
C SER A 713 27.89 12.52 -7.25
N SER A 714 29.07 11.88 -7.22
CA SER A 714 30.33 12.54 -6.85
C SER A 714 30.79 13.56 -7.90
N SER A 715 30.55 13.32 -9.19
CA SER A 715 30.98 14.22 -10.26
C SER A 715 30.12 15.49 -10.38
N LEU A 716 28.87 15.45 -9.90
CA LEU A 716 27.98 16.61 -9.91
C LEU A 716 28.28 17.60 -8.77
N LEU A 717 28.81 17.11 -7.64
CA LEU A 717 29.21 17.96 -6.51
C LEU A 717 30.52 18.73 -6.74
N GLU A 718 31.43 18.23 -7.60
CA GLU A 718 32.65 18.97 -7.97
C GLU A 718 32.37 20.13 -8.95
N ILE A 719 31.39 20.00 -9.83
CA ILE A 719 31.04 21.05 -10.82
C ILE A 719 30.41 22.27 -10.12
N SER A 720 29.64 22.06 -9.05
CA SER A 720 29.02 23.17 -8.27
C SER A 720 30.01 23.95 -7.39
N ARG A 721 31.21 23.42 -7.11
CA ARG A 721 32.23 24.14 -6.33
C ARG A 721 33.10 25.06 -7.19
N MET A 722 33.20 24.84 -8.50
CA MET A 722 34.02 25.69 -9.39
C MET A 722 33.29 26.93 -9.91
N SER A 723 31.95 26.98 -9.86
CA SER A 723 31.18 28.14 -10.35
C SER A 723 31.02 29.27 -9.31
N GLY A 724 31.24 28.98 -8.02
CA GLY A 724 31.15 29.97 -6.93
C GLY A 724 32.35 30.89 -6.76
N PHE A 725 33.51 30.57 -7.36
CA PHE A 725 34.77 31.30 -7.13
C PHE A 725 35.07 32.42 -8.15
N ARG A 726 34.19 32.65 -9.14
CA ARG A 726 34.40 33.64 -10.22
C ARG A 726 33.56 34.92 -10.14
N ARG A 727 32.82 35.16 -9.04
CA ARG A 727 31.97 36.36 -8.88
C ARG A 727 32.37 37.32 -7.75
N SER A 728 33.60 37.27 -7.24
CA SER A 728 34.11 38.21 -6.22
C SER A 728 35.41 38.93 -6.62
N CYS A 729 35.70 39.06 -7.91
CA CYS A 729 36.76 39.93 -8.43
C CYS A 729 36.33 40.51 -9.79
N GLN A 730 35.51 41.55 -9.77
CA GLN A 730 35.52 42.68 -10.71
C GLN A 730 34.68 43.83 -10.17
#